data_AF-A0A562Q912-F1
#
_entry.id   AF-A0A562Q912-F1
#
_cell.length_a   1.000
_cell.length_b   1.000
_cell.length_c   1.000
_cell.angle_alpha   90.00
_cell.angle_beta   90.00
_cell.angle_gamma   90.00
#
_symmetry.space_group_name_H-M   'P 1'
#
loop_
_entity.id
_entity.type
_entity.pdbx_description
1 polymer ?
#
loop_
_entity_poly.entity_id
_entity_poly.type
_entity_poly.pdbx_seq_one_letter_code
_entity_poly.pdbx_strand_id
1 'polypeptide(L)'
;MVPRESRSRPDADEGFFYAKKEEDMNVTEQKKTFYLTTPIYYPSDKLHIGHAYTTVAGDAMARYKRLRGYEVRYLTGTDEHGQKIEQKAADKGQTPQQFTDEIVAGIQDLWKKLDISYDDFIRTTEERHKKVVAQIFERLLAQGDIYLDEYEGWYSIPDETFYTERQLVDPIKDENGKIIGGKSPDSGHPVEKVREQSYFFKMSKYADRLLKYYEENPSFIQPESRKNEMINNFIKPGLEDLAVSRTSFTWGVQVPSNPKHVVYVWIDALSNYITALGYGNDDDQLYQKFWPADVHLVGKEIVRFHTIYWPIMLMALDLPLPKKVFGHGWLLMKDGKMSKSKGNVVDPVPLIDRYGLDALRYYLLREVPFGSDGVFTPEGFVERVNYDLANDLGNLLNRTVAMINKYFDGKIPTYVKDATPFDADLLDLVQATVVKVEEAMEDMEFSVALTAIWQLVSRTNKYIDETQPWMLAKDESKQEELGSVMYHLAESLRYVSVLIQPFMTETPKKIWQQLGLKETITDWTSIQAFAQIPAGTAIEKGEPIFPRLDMQEEVAYIVEQMGGTLKQPEDQKEDKQDVPEVDEITIDDFSKVELKVAEVLKAEPVPGADRLLKIQLDLGSEQRQVVSGIAKYYSPEDLVGKKVICVTNLKPVKLRGELSQGMILAGSKGKKLQLATIDGHLPNGAQVK
;
A
#
# COMPACT_ATOMS: atom_id res chain seq x y z
N MET A 1 -59.12 30.09 52.33
CA MET A 1 -59.40 31.51 51.98
C MET A 1 -58.09 32.24 52.15
N VAL A 2 -57.37 32.73 51.14
CA VAL A 2 -57.75 33.40 49.88
C VAL A 2 -56.71 33.04 48.79
N PRO A 3 -57.08 32.94 47.50
CA PRO A 3 -56.19 32.51 46.41
C PRO A 3 -55.65 33.69 45.58
N ARG A 4 -54.51 33.49 44.89
CA ARG A 4 -54.37 33.62 43.43
C ARG A 4 -52.91 33.44 42.99
N GLU A 5 -52.67 32.37 42.23
CA GLU A 5 -51.56 32.27 41.28
C GLU A 5 -52.06 32.67 39.88
N SER A 6 -51.28 33.47 39.15
CA SER A 6 -51.01 33.24 37.72
C SER A 6 -49.87 34.13 37.18
N ARG A 7 -48.74 33.49 36.86
CA ARG A 7 -47.91 33.56 35.62
C ARG A 7 -47.40 34.90 35.07
N SER A 8 -46.08 34.98 34.86
CA SER A 8 -45.46 35.19 33.53
C SER A 8 -43.98 34.75 33.53
N ARG A 9 -43.42 34.56 32.33
CA ARG A 9 -42.37 33.63 31.85
C ARG A 9 -40.90 33.96 32.22
N PRO A 10 -39.96 33.01 32.04
CA PRO A 10 -38.53 33.23 32.26
C PRO A 10 -37.80 33.70 31.00
N ASP A 11 -36.78 34.53 31.17
CA ASP A 11 -35.71 34.76 30.19
C ASP A 11 -34.35 34.72 30.91
N ALA A 12 -33.33 34.45 30.09
CA ALA A 12 -32.09 33.76 30.37
C ALA A 12 -30.91 34.64 30.83
N ASP A 13 -29.78 33.94 31.03
CA ASP A 13 -28.38 34.36 31.06
C ASP A 13 -27.78 34.94 32.35
N GLU A 14 -27.13 34.06 33.11
CA GLU A 14 -25.99 34.42 33.95
C GLU A 14 -24.69 33.88 33.32
N GLY A 15 -23.94 34.79 32.71
CA GLY A 15 -22.52 34.60 32.42
C GLY A 15 -21.69 34.88 33.68
N PHE A 16 -20.84 33.92 34.06
CA PHE A 16 -19.85 34.12 35.12
C PHE A 16 -18.44 34.22 34.51
N PHE A 17 -17.88 35.43 34.59
CA PHE A 17 -16.46 35.69 34.44
C PHE A 17 -15.70 35.16 35.67
N TYR A 18 -14.63 34.39 35.45
CA TYR A 18 -13.53 34.27 36.41
C TYR A 18 -12.20 34.48 35.70
N ALA A 19 -11.51 35.53 36.12
CA ALA A 19 -10.14 35.87 35.74
C ALA A 19 -9.17 34.74 36.16
N LYS A 20 -8.39 34.22 35.21
CA LYS A 20 -7.25 33.34 35.50
C LYS A 20 -6.09 34.18 36.01
N LYS A 21 -5.60 33.84 37.21
CA LYS A 21 -4.27 34.24 37.70
C LYS A 21 -3.21 33.54 36.86
N GLU A 22 -2.24 34.32 36.40
CA GLU A 22 -0.93 33.86 35.97
C GLU A 22 -0.16 33.37 37.18
N GLU A 23 0.15 32.07 37.24
CA GLU A 23 1.29 31.49 37.97
C GLU A 23 1.48 30.05 37.45
N ASP A 24 2.75 29.69 37.20
CA ASP A 24 3.29 28.40 36.71
C ASP A 24 3.34 28.14 35.19
N MET A 25 4.04 29.03 34.46
CA MET A 25 4.77 28.65 33.25
C MET A 25 6.10 27.96 33.60
N ASN A 26 6.07 26.63 33.74
CA ASN A 26 7.19 25.71 33.42
C ASN A 26 6.80 24.24 33.65
N VAL A 27 5.69 23.80 33.06
CA VAL A 27 5.51 22.37 32.77
C VAL A 27 6.03 22.19 31.35
N THR A 28 7.21 21.62 31.18
CA THR A 28 7.63 21.08 29.89
C THR A 28 6.56 20.08 29.46
N GLU A 29 5.69 20.45 28.51
CA GLU A 29 4.72 19.53 27.91
C GLU A 29 5.49 18.31 27.39
N GLN A 30 5.31 17.18 28.07
CA GLN A 30 6.00 15.95 27.71
C GLN A 30 5.41 15.49 26.37
N LYS A 31 6.24 15.50 25.31
CA LYS A 31 5.80 15.10 23.97
C LYS A 31 5.21 13.69 24.02
N LYS A 32 4.08 13.47 23.35
CA LYS A 32 3.50 12.13 23.18
C LYS A 32 4.51 11.24 22.46
N THR A 33 4.69 10.02 22.94
CA THR A 33 5.57 9.04 22.31
C THR A 33 4.83 8.28 21.20
N PHE A 34 5.57 7.82 20.19
CA PHE A 34 5.06 6.94 19.16
C PHE A 34 6.12 5.90 18.79
N TYR A 35 5.87 4.63 19.10
CA TYR A 35 6.78 3.53 18.80
C TYR A 35 6.23 2.66 17.66
N LEU A 36 6.98 2.62 16.56
CA LEU A 36 6.66 1.90 15.33
C LEU A 36 7.76 0.90 15.00
N THR A 37 7.39 -0.28 14.54
CA THR A 37 8.36 -1.29 14.10
C THR A 37 8.01 -1.87 12.73
N THR A 38 9.03 -2.22 11.97
CA THR A 38 8.92 -3.19 10.85
C THR A 38 9.17 -4.61 11.36
N PRO A 39 8.95 -5.65 10.54
CA PRO A 39 9.54 -6.95 10.80
C PRO A 39 11.06 -6.84 10.72
N ILE A 40 11.75 -7.71 11.46
CA ILE A 40 13.17 -7.93 11.22
C ILE A 40 13.35 -8.90 10.05
N TYR A 41 14.21 -8.56 9.10
CA TYR A 41 14.31 -9.28 7.82
C TYR A 41 15.34 -10.42 7.91
N TYR A 42 15.00 -11.57 7.33
CA TYR A 42 15.90 -12.73 7.30
C TYR A 42 17.04 -12.50 6.27
N PRO A 43 18.30 -12.27 6.68
CA PRO A 43 19.39 -11.84 5.80
C PRO A 43 20.00 -13.05 5.09
N SER A 44 19.16 -13.86 4.44
CA SER A 44 19.64 -15.03 3.72
C SER A 44 20.15 -14.70 2.31
N ASP A 45 19.88 -13.49 1.81
CA ASP A 45 20.38 -12.88 0.57
C ASP A 45 19.76 -11.45 0.43
N LYS A 46 20.08 -10.68 -0.63
CA LYS A 46 19.65 -9.27 -0.87
C LYS A 46 18.14 -9.02 -0.72
N LEU A 47 17.75 -7.85 -0.22
CA LEU A 47 16.34 -7.44 -0.16
C LEU A 47 15.81 -6.97 -1.52
N HIS A 48 14.50 -6.77 -1.60
CA HIS A 48 13.76 -6.45 -2.81
C HIS A 48 12.63 -5.48 -2.51
N ILE A 49 11.92 -4.98 -3.54
CA ILE A 49 10.87 -3.95 -3.37
C ILE A 49 9.79 -4.32 -2.35
N GLY A 50 9.46 -5.62 -2.17
CA GLY A 50 8.54 -6.06 -1.11
C GLY A 50 9.00 -5.74 0.32
N HIS A 51 10.31 -5.79 0.60
CA HIS A 51 10.87 -5.38 1.90
C HIS A 51 10.94 -3.85 2.01
N ALA A 52 11.29 -3.19 0.90
CA ALA A 52 11.28 -1.73 0.82
C ALA A 52 9.87 -1.16 1.06
N TYR A 53 8.82 -1.83 0.56
CA TYR A 53 7.43 -1.42 0.75
C TYR A 53 7.07 -1.26 2.23
N THR A 54 7.31 -2.29 3.06
CA THR A 54 7.06 -2.24 4.50
C THR A 54 7.89 -1.15 5.18
N THR A 55 9.17 -1.04 4.83
CA THR A 55 10.10 -0.09 5.47
C THR A 55 9.79 1.36 5.10
N VAL A 56 9.40 1.62 3.85
CA VAL A 56 8.99 2.94 3.37
C VAL A 56 7.63 3.34 3.95
N ALA A 57 6.68 2.41 4.09
CA ALA A 57 5.41 2.67 4.77
C ALA A 57 5.62 3.03 6.26
N GLY A 58 6.52 2.31 6.94
CA GLY A 58 6.90 2.63 8.31
C GLY A 58 7.57 4.00 8.41
N ASP A 59 8.49 4.30 7.50
CA ASP A 59 9.17 5.58 7.45
C ASP A 59 8.22 6.75 7.20
N ALA A 60 7.25 6.59 6.30
CA ALA A 60 6.23 7.61 6.05
C ALA A 60 5.40 7.91 7.30
N MET A 61 4.97 6.87 8.02
CA MET A 61 4.25 7.06 9.29
C MET A 61 5.14 7.72 10.35
N ALA A 62 6.39 7.28 10.50
CA ALA A 62 7.34 7.85 11.45
C ALA A 62 7.59 9.33 11.18
N ARG A 63 7.85 9.72 9.91
CA ARG A 63 8.03 11.11 9.48
C ARG A 63 6.80 11.95 9.74
N TYR A 64 5.62 11.47 9.39
CA TYR A 64 4.36 12.14 9.69
C TYR A 64 4.18 12.38 11.20
N LYS A 65 4.40 11.37 12.04
CA LYS A 65 4.28 11.53 13.50
C LYS A 65 5.31 12.53 14.06
N ARG A 66 6.55 12.53 13.56
CA ARG A 66 7.55 13.56 13.92
C ARG A 66 7.10 14.97 13.51
N LEU A 67 6.59 15.12 12.29
CA LEU A 67 6.03 16.38 11.78
C LEU A 67 4.82 16.86 12.60
N ARG A 68 4.05 15.92 13.18
CA ARG A 68 2.95 16.19 14.12
C ARG A 68 3.38 16.38 15.57
N GLY A 69 4.69 16.50 15.84
CA GLY A 69 5.24 16.83 17.15
C GLY A 69 5.38 15.64 18.12
N TYR A 70 5.18 14.40 17.67
CA TYR A 70 5.44 13.21 18.49
C TYR A 70 6.95 12.99 18.67
N GLU A 71 7.32 12.46 19.82
CA GLU A 71 8.61 11.83 19.99
C GLU A 71 8.53 10.40 19.44
N VAL A 72 9.16 10.18 18.29
CA VAL A 72 9.06 8.92 17.56
C VAL A 72 10.26 8.04 17.84
N ARG A 73 10.02 6.74 17.98
CA ARG A 73 11.02 5.70 17.84
C ARG A 73 10.59 4.74 16.75
N TYR A 74 11.40 4.60 15.71
CA TYR A 74 11.13 3.73 14.57
C TYR A 74 12.21 2.64 14.48
N LEU A 75 11.80 1.38 14.62
CA LEU A 75 12.70 0.22 14.64
C LEU A 75 12.60 -0.60 13.35
N THR A 76 13.76 -0.97 12.82
CA THR A 76 13.92 -2.06 11.83
C THR A 76 15.12 -2.93 12.22
N GLY A 77 15.38 -4.01 11.48
CA GLY A 77 16.49 -4.88 11.80
C GLY A 77 16.53 -6.18 11.00
N THR A 78 17.33 -7.13 11.50
CA THR A 78 17.58 -8.42 10.86
C THR A 78 17.45 -9.58 11.84
N ASP A 79 16.79 -10.64 11.36
CA ASP A 79 16.65 -11.93 12.04
C ASP A 79 17.73 -12.89 11.55
N GLU A 80 18.79 -13.04 12.33
CA GLU A 80 20.06 -13.59 11.86
C GLU A 80 20.30 -15.05 12.22
N HIS A 81 19.42 -15.69 12.98
CA HIS A 81 19.63 -17.05 13.48
C HIS A 81 18.91 -18.13 12.65
N GLY A 82 19.19 -19.40 12.94
CA GLY A 82 18.49 -20.54 12.34
C GLY A 82 19.28 -21.32 11.30
N GLN A 83 18.74 -22.49 10.97
CA GLN A 83 19.39 -23.51 10.13
C GLN A 83 19.74 -23.02 8.73
N LYS A 84 18.84 -22.26 8.09
CA LYS A 84 19.06 -21.76 6.72
C LYS A 84 20.21 -20.78 6.58
N ILE A 85 20.47 -19.95 7.60
CA ILE A 85 21.67 -19.10 7.62
C ILE A 85 22.92 -19.96 7.82
N GLU A 86 22.90 -20.90 8.75
CA GLU A 86 24.02 -21.82 9.01
C GLU A 86 24.42 -22.59 7.74
N GLN A 87 23.44 -23.12 7.01
CA GLN A 87 23.65 -23.86 5.77
C GLN A 87 24.18 -22.97 4.64
N LYS A 88 23.59 -21.79 4.41
CA LYS A 88 24.05 -20.87 3.36
C LYS A 88 25.45 -20.33 3.62
N ALA A 89 25.80 -20.09 4.88
CA ALA A 89 27.16 -19.70 5.25
C ALA A 89 28.15 -20.84 4.95
N ALA A 90 27.80 -22.07 5.31
CA ALA A 90 28.60 -23.25 5.01
C ALA A 90 28.79 -23.48 3.49
N ASP A 91 27.73 -23.32 2.70
CA ASP A 91 27.78 -23.43 1.23
C ASP A 91 28.73 -22.40 0.59
N LYS A 92 28.94 -21.25 1.26
CA LYS A 92 29.90 -20.22 0.85
C LYS A 92 31.27 -20.32 1.53
N GLY A 93 31.49 -21.32 2.39
CA GLY A 93 32.73 -21.47 3.15
C GLY A 93 32.98 -20.35 4.17
N GLN A 94 31.92 -19.71 4.67
CA GLN A 94 31.95 -18.62 5.65
C GLN A 94 31.38 -19.07 6.99
N THR A 95 31.75 -18.40 8.09
CA THR A 95 30.99 -18.55 9.35
C THR A 95 29.63 -17.85 9.23
N PRO A 96 28.59 -18.29 9.97
CA PRO A 96 27.29 -17.64 9.94
C PRO A 96 27.33 -16.14 10.25
N GLN A 97 28.15 -15.71 11.22
CA GLN A 97 28.34 -14.30 11.55
C GLN A 97 28.92 -13.49 10.37
N GLN A 98 29.97 -14.00 9.72
CA GLN A 98 30.56 -13.32 8.56
C GLN A 98 29.56 -13.20 7.41
N PHE A 99 28.79 -14.26 7.17
CA PHE A 99 27.76 -14.29 6.15
C PHE A 99 26.66 -13.25 6.42
N THR A 100 26.18 -13.15 7.66
CA THR A 100 25.13 -12.17 8.01
C THR A 100 25.67 -10.74 8.02
N ASP A 101 26.89 -10.51 8.51
CA ASP A 101 27.55 -9.19 8.50
C ASP A 101 27.62 -8.58 7.09
N GLU A 102 28.01 -9.38 6.08
CA GLU A 102 28.10 -8.93 4.69
C GLU A 102 26.73 -8.52 4.11
N ILE A 103 25.68 -9.31 4.40
CA ILE A 103 24.33 -9.04 3.89
C ILE A 103 23.69 -7.86 4.61
N VAL A 104 23.86 -7.78 5.93
CA VAL A 104 23.34 -6.68 6.77
C VAL A 104 23.92 -5.34 6.34
N ALA A 105 25.21 -5.28 5.98
CA ALA A 105 25.80 -4.06 5.43
C ALA A 105 25.06 -3.59 4.18
N GLY A 106 24.76 -4.50 3.24
CA GLY A 106 23.97 -4.18 2.05
C GLY A 106 22.53 -3.76 2.36
N ILE A 107 21.92 -4.30 3.42
CA ILE A 107 20.59 -3.89 3.90
C ILE A 107 20.62 -2.46 4.44
N GLN A 108 21.61 -2.13 5.26
CA GLN A 108 21.78 -0.78 5.82
C GLN A 108 22.08 0.24 4.72
N ASP A 109 22.89 -0.13 3.71
CA ASP A 109 23.13 0.70 2.52
C ASP A 109 21.85 0.96 1.73
N LEU A 110 21.00 -0.06 1.56
CA LEU A 110 19.69 0.10 0.92
C LEU A 110 18.80 1.06 1.73
N TRP A 111 18.73 0.93 3.05
CA TRP A 111 17.95 1.83 3.90
C TRP A 111 18.45 3.27 3.87
N LYS A 112 19.78 3.46 3.82
CA LYS A 112 20.37 4.77 3.61
C LYS A 112 19.99 5.34 2.25
N LYS A 113 20.02 4.53 1.19
CA LYS A 113 19.65 4.93 -0.17
C LYS A 113 18.15 5.27 -0.29
N LEU A 114 17.30 4.62 0.49
CA LEU A 114 15.87 4.89 0.58
C LEU A 114 15.51 6.07 1.52
N ASP A 115 16.52 6.72 2.12
CA ASP A 115 16.39 7.72 3.18
C ASP A 115 15.42 7.27 4.29
N ILE A 116 15.62 6.05 4.81
CA ILE A 116 14.82 5.52 5.92
C ILE A 116 15.30 6.13 7.24
N SER A 117 14.39 6.76 7.96
CA SER A 117 14.65 7.46 9.24
C SER A 117 14.40 6.58 10.46
N TYR A 118 14.90 5.34 10.47
CA TYR A 118 14.85 4.50 11.67
C TYR A 118 15.76 5.09 12.78
N ASP A 119 15.36 4.91 14.04
CA ASP A 119 16.11 5.39 15.20
C ASP A 119 17.03 4.31 15.80
N ASP A 120 16.80 3.04 15.44
CA ASP A 120 17.64 1.90 15.79
C ASP A 120 17.53 0.81 14.70
N PHE A 121 18.61 0.04 14.55
CA PHE A 121 18.68 -1.13 13.68
C PHE A 121 19.09 -2.33 14.54
N ILE A 122 18.14 -3.19 14.88
CA ILE A 122 18.40 -4.35 15.75
C ILE A 122 18.93 -5.53 14.94
N ARG A 123 19.98 -6.19 15.44
CA ARG A 123 20.46 -7.47 14.93
C ARG A 123 20.29 -8.53 16.01
N THR A 124 19.69 -9.68 15.71
CA THR A 124 19.49 -10.72 16.74
C THR A 124 20.80 -11.33 17.26
N THR A 125 21.91 -11.14 16.53
CA THR A 125 23.26 -11.53 16.96
C THR A 125 23.87 -10.65 18.05
N GLU A 126 23.29 -9.47 18.32
CA GLU A 126 23.80 -8.53 19.34
C GLU A 126 23.61 -9.06 20.77
N GLU A 127 24.61 -8.82 21.64
CA GLU A 127 24.56 -9.26 23.05
C GLU A 127 23.35 -8.69 23.82
N ARG A 128 22.95 -7.44 23.53
CA ARG A 128 21.77 -6.80 24.13
C ARG A 128 20.46 -7.56 23.83
N HIS A 129 20.43 -8.33 22.75
CA HIS A 129 19.32 -9.18 22.37
C HIS A 129 19.45 -10.59 22.95
N LYS A 130 20.58 -11.28 22.67
CA LYS A 130 20.80 -12.68 23.06
C LYS A 130 20.67 -12.90 24.57
N LYS A 131 21.22 -11.98 25.38
CA LYS A 131 21.13 -12.04 26.85
C LYS A 131 19.68 -12.07 27.32
N VAL A 132 18.83 -11.24 26.73
CA VAL A 132 17.43 -11.09 27.13
C VAL A 132 16.59 -12.24 26.62
N VAL A 133 16.81 -12.72 25.39
CA VAL A 133 16.15 -13.91 24.85
C VAL A 133 16.41 -15.13 25.74
N ALA A 134 17.67 -15.32 26.15
CA ALA A 134 18.03 -16.38 27.09
C ALA A 134 17.31 -16.24 28.45
N GLN A 135 17.21 -15.02 28.99
CA GLN A 135 16.47 -14.74 30.24
C GLN A 135 14.96 -14.99 30.09
N ILE A 136 14.35 -14.57 28.98
CA ILE A 136 12.93 -14.81 28.68
C ILE A 136 12.66 -16.30 28.67
N PHE A 137 13.50 -17.09 28.00
CA PHE A 137 13.36 -18.54 27.93
C PHE A 137 13.41 -19.18 29.33
N GLU A 138 14.43 -18.85 30.13
CA GLU A 138 14.58 -19.37 31.49
C GLU A 138 13.41 -18.96 32.41
N ARG A 139 12.90 -17.73 32.26
CA ARG A 139 11.74 -17.27 33.01
C ARG A 139 10.50 -18.10 32.68
N LEU A 140 10.20 -18.31 31.40
CA LEU A 140 9.04 -19.08 30.95
C LEU A 140 9.17 -20.57 31.33
N LEU A 141 10.39 -21.11 31.34
CA LEU A 141 10.69 -22.45 31.86
C LEU A 141 10.42 -22.55 33.36
N ALA A 142 10.90 -21.58 34.15
CA ALA A 142 10.69 -21.55 35.61
C ALA A 142 9.22 -21.37 36.00
N GLN A 143 8.43 -20.66 35.20
CA GLN A 143 6.98 -20.51 35.38
C GLN A 143 6.18 -21.77 34.99
N GLY A 144 6.81 -22.74 34.33
CA GLY A 144 6.17 -23.96 33.83
C GLY A 144 5.32 -23.72 32.57
N ASP A 145 5.49 -22.57 31.92
CA ASP A 145 4.87 -22.26 30.62
C ASP A 145 5.66 -22.88 29.46
N ILE A 146 6.96 -23.10 29.66
CA ILE A 146 7.78 -23.97 28.81
C ILE A 146 8.00 -25.32 29.49
N TYR A 147 7.91 -26.41 28.73
CA TYR A 147 8.21 -27.76 29.19
C TYR A 147 8.92 -28.57 28.11
N LEU A 148 9.70 -29.57 28.50
CA LEU A 148 10.40 -30.44 27.55
C LEU A 148 9.48 -31.60 27.12
N ASP A 149 9.40 -31.84 25.81
CA ASP A 149 8.70 -32.98 25.24
C ASP A 149 9.40 -33.45 23.95
N GLU A 150 8.91 -34.52 23.33
CA GLU A 150 9.40 -35.00 22.05
C GLU A 150 8.41 -34.67 20.93
N TYR A 151 8.88 -33.92 19.94
CA TYR A 151 8.12 -33.68 18.72
C TYR A 151 8.37 -34.81 17.71
N GLU A 152 7.32 -35.39 17.15
CA GLU A 152 7.40 -36.30 15.99
C GLU A 152 6.47 -35.78 14.89
N GLY A 153 7.02 -35.35 13.75
CA GLY A 153 6.23 -34.79 12.65
C GLY A 153 6.94 -34.84 11.30
N TRP A 154 6.25 -34.38 10.26
CA TRP A 154 6.75 -34.37 8.89
C TRP A 154 7.33 -33.01 8.54
N TYR A 155 8.65 -32.93 8.38
CA TYR A 155 9.36 -31.68 8.16
C TYR A 155 9.69 -31.47 6.68
N SER A 156 9.38 -30.29 6.16
CA SER A 156 9.90 -29.84 4.86
C SER A 156 11.10 -28.94 5.11
N ILE A 157 12.29 -29.38 4.72
CA ILE A 157 13.52 -28.58 4.84
C ILE A 157 13.42 -27.26 4.04
N PRO A 158 12.94 -27.25 2.78
CA PRO A 158 12.81 -26.01 2.01
C PRO A 158 11.84 -24.98 2.60
N ASP A 159 10.79 -25.45 3.31
CA ASP A 159 9.75 -24.59 3.89
C ASP A 159 9.97 -24.28 5.37
N GLU A 160 10.97 -24.90 6.00
CA GLU A 160 11.26 -24.84 7.44
C GLU A 160 10.02 -25.06 8.32
N THR A 161 9.12 -25.91 7.85
CA THR A 161 7.78 -26.08 8.43
C THR A 161 7.50 -27.55 8.70
N PHE A 162 6.92 -27.80 9.87
CA PHE A 162 6.37 -29.10 10.20
C PHE A 162 4.90 -29.18 9.81
N TYR A 163 4.54 -30.34 9.26
CA TYR A 163 3.19 -30.67 8.88
C TYR A 163 2.73 -31.88 9.67
N THR A 164 1.48 -31.84 10.10
CA THR A 164 0.78 -33.02 10.57
C THR A 164 0.50 -33.96 9.40
N GLU A 165 0.28 -35.24 9.69
CA GLU A 165 -0.09 -36.25 8.69
C GLU A 165 -1.30 -35.84 7.82
N ARG A 166 -2.22 -35.04 8.37
CA ARG A 166 -3.43 -34.58 7.67
C ARG A 166 -3.17 -33.44 6.69
N GLN A 167 -2.06 -32.73 6.83
CA GLN A 167 -1.70 -31.58 6.02
C GLN A 167 -0.87 -31.95 4.79
N LEU A 168 -0.34 -33.19 4.72
CA LEU A 168 0.50 -33.61 3.60
C LEU A 168 -0.28 -33.75 2.30
N VAL A 169 0.32 -33.27 1.21
CA VAL A 169 -0.11 -33.51 -0.17
C VAL A 169 0.57 -34.77 -0.69
N ASP A 170 -0.12 -35.55 -1.52
CA ASP A 170 0.36 -36.85 -2.03
C ASP A 170 0.94 -37.78 -0.94
N PRO A 171 0.21 -38.06 0.17
CA PRO A 171 0.74 -38.88 1.25
C PRO A 171 1.07 -40.29 0.75
N ILE A 172 2.32 -40.69 0.90
CA ILE A 172 2.82 -42.03 0.57
C ILE A 172 2.50 -42.93 1.76
N LYS A 173 1.79 -44.03 1.50
CA LYS A 173 1.40 -45.01 2.52
C LYS A 173 2.11 -46.34 2.30
N ASP A 174 2.41 -47.04 3.39
CA ASP A 174 2.87 -48.42 3.34
C ASP A 174 1.71 -49.39 3.08
N GLU A 175 2.04 -50.69 2.97
CA GLU A 175 1.07 -51.77 2.74
C GLU A 175 0.00 -51.89 3.85
N ASN A 176 0.26 -51.32 5.03
CA ASN A 176 -0.66 -51.31 6.18
C ASN A 176 -1.45 -49.99 6.28
N GLY A 177 -1.30 -49.08 5.31
CA GLY A 177 -2.00 -47.80 5.25
C GLY A 177 -1.41 -46.70 6.15
N LYS A 178 -0.23 -46.92 6.76
CA LYS A 178 0.48 -45.91 7.55
C LYS A 178 1.21 -44.94 6.63
N ILE A 179 1.12 -43.65 6.92
CA ILE A 179 1.84 -42.62 6.15
C ILE A 179 3.34 -42.74 6.45
N ILE A 180 4.13 -42.90 5.38
CA ILE A 180 5.59 -43.03 5.41
C ILE A 180 6.31 -41.93 4.62
N GLY A 181 5.56 -41.02 4.00
CA GLY A 181 6.09 -39.85 3.29
C GLY A 181 4.96 -38.99 2.73
N GLY A 182 5.33 -37.90 2.08
CA GLY A 182 4.41 -37.02 1.37
C GLY A 182 5.13 -35.80 0.84
N LYS A 183 4.35 -34.78 0.51
CA LYS A 183 4.85 -33.46 0.11
C LYS A 183 4.23 -32.37 0.96
N SER A 184 4.97 -31.28 1.11
CA SER A 184 4.51 -30.05 1.71
C SER A 184 3.28 -29.51 0.95
N PRO A 185 2.20 -29.12 1.65
CA PRO A 185 1.07 -28.44 1.05
C PRO A 185 1.42 -27.05 0.50
N ASP A 186 2.49 -26.43 1.00
CA ASP A 186 2.83 -25.06 0.67
C ASP A 186 3.71 -24.98 -0.59
N SER A 187 4.62 -25.94 -0.77
CA SER A 187 5.63 -25.90 -1.83
C SER A 187 5.67 -27.12 -2.75
N GLY A 188 5.01 -28.23 -2.35
CA GLY A 188 5.12 -29.51 -3.05
C GLY A 188 6.48 -30.21 -2.86
N HIS A 189 7.37 -29.69 -2.01
CA HIS A 189 8.65 -30.35 -1.70
C HIS A 189 8.44 -31.59 -0.83
N PRO A 190 9.31 -32.62 -0.95
CA PRO A 190 9.25 -33.82 -0.10
C PRO A 190 9.40 -33.48 1.39
N VAL A 191 8.67 -34.20 2.23
CA VAL A 191 8.81 -34.11 3.69
C VAL A 191 9.54 -35.34 4.26
N GLU A 192 10.26 -35.14 5.36
CA GLU A 192 10.95 -36.19 6.10
C GLU A 192 10.35 -36.34 7.50
N LYS A 193 10.27 -37.57 8.01
CA LYS A 193 9.81 -37.80 9.38
C LYS A 193 10.94 -37.51 10.35
N VAL A 194 10.77 -36.46 11.15
CA VAL A 194 11.77 -36.03 12.12
C VAL A 194 11.20 -36.21 13.53
N ARG A 195 11.98 -36.84 14.41
CA ARG A 195 11.72 -36.89 15.84
C ARG A 195 12.84 -36.17 16.56
N GLU A 196 12.48 -35.14 17.32
CA GLU A 196 13.44 -34.27 17.99
C GLU A 196 12.91 -33.90 19.38
N GLN A 197 13.80 -33.92 20.38
CA GLN A 197 13.48 -33.33 21.69
C GLN A 197 13.40 -31.81 21.54
N SER A 198 12.28 -31.24 21.96
CA SER A 198 12.08 -29.80 21.93
C SER A 198 11.38 -29.34 23.20
N TYR A 199 11.72 -28.15 23.64
CA TYR A 199 10.88 -27.39 24.54
C TYR A 199 9.64 -26.88 23.81
N PHE A 200 8.50 -26.94 24.48
CA PHE A 200 7.21 -26.47 24.00
C PHE A 200 6.66 -25.39 24.93
N PHE A 201 6.03 -24.39 24.34
CA PHE A 201 5.36 -23.30 25.04
C PHE A 201 3.84 -23.51 25.03
N LYS A 202 3.22 -23.40 26.21
CA LYS A 202 1.80 -23.70 26.45
C LYS A 202 0.85 -22.63 25.89
N MET A 203 0.72 -22.60 24.57
CA MET A 203 -0.12 -21.64 23.84
C MET A 203 -1.60 -21.75 24.22
N SER A 204 -2.08 -22.98 24.36
CA SER A 204 -3.48 -23.31 24.66
C SER A 204 -4.00 -22.63 25.93
N LYS A 205 -3.14 -22.46 26.94
CA LYS A 205 -3.44 -21.81 28.23
C LYS A 205 -3.93 -20.36 28.10
N TYR A 206 -3.58 -19.67 27.01
CA TYR A 206 -3.82 -18.23 26.85
C TYR A 206 -4.90 -17.89 25.82
N ALA A 207 -5.48 -18.88 25.14
CA ALA A 207 -6.44 -18.67 24.05
C ALA A 207 -7.64 -17.80 24.46
N ASP A 208 -8.27 -18.09 25.61
CA ASP A 208 -9.44 -17.34 26.10
C ASP A 208 -9.09 -15.89 26.45
N ARG A 209 -7.92 -15.68 27.07
CA ARG A 209 -7.43 -14.34 27.43
C ARG A 209 -7.11 -13.52 26.18
N LEU A 210 -6.59 -14.16 25.13
CA LEU A 210 -6.32 -13.54 23.84
C LEU A 210 -7.61 -13.14 23.10
N LEU A 211 -8.61 -14.03 23.05
CA LEU A 211 -9.90 -13.72 22.44
C LEU A 211 -10.58 -12.54 23.13
N LYS A 212 -10.62 -12.57 24.46
CA LYS A 212 -11.15 -11.44 25.25
C LYS A 212 -10.43 -10.13 24.92
N TYR A 213 -9.10 -10.18 24.78
CA TYR A 213 -8.33 -8.99 24.40
C TYR A 213 -8.74 -8.45 23.03
N TYR A 214 -8.99 -9.31 22.02
CA TYR A 214 -9.45 -8.87 20.70
C TYR A 214 -10.84 -8.25 20.69
N GLU A 215 -11.72 -8.69 21.59
CA GLU A 215 -13.06 -8.12 21.77
C GLU A 215 -12.99 -6.74 22.42
N GLU A 216 -12.15 -6.59 23.44
CA GLU A 216 -11.95 -5.33 24.16
C GLU A 216 -11.14 -4.30 23.35
N ASN A 217 -10.34 -4.75 22.38
CA ASN A 217 -9.45 -3.91 21.56
C ASN A 217 -9.71 -4.15 20.07
N PRO A 218 -10.84 -3.66 19.51
CA PRO A 218 -11.24 -3.97 18.14
C PRO A 218 -10.23 -3.49 17.09
N SER A 219 -9.47 -2.43 17.37
CA SER A 219 -8.44 -1.89 16.48
C SER A 219 -7.08 -2.59 16.57
N PHE A 220 -6.92 -3.61 17.42
CA PHE A 220 -5.65 -4.30 17.64
C PHE A 220 -5.11 -4.94 16.36
N ILE A 221 -5.95 -5.56 15.54
CA ILE A 221 -5.54 -6.21 14.29
C ILE A 221 -6.18 -5.45 13.13
N GLN A 222 -5.35 -4.91 12.24
CA GLN A 222 -5.80 -4.20 11.04
C GLN A 222 -5.14 -4.78 9.78
N PRO A 223 -5.85 -4.81 8.64
CA PRO A 223 -7.29 -4.55 8.49
C PRO A 223 -8.16 -5.65 9.12
N GLU A 224 -9.46 -5.37 9.31
CA GLU A 224 -10.43 -6.29 9.95
C GLU A 224 -10.49 -7.68 9.30
N SER A 225 -10.20 -7.79 8.00
CA SER A 225 -10.12 -9.08 7.31
C SER A 225 -9.07 -10.01 7.92
N ARG A 226 -7.93 -9.47 8.36
CA ARG A 226 -6.86 -10.23 9.03
C ARG A 226 -7.30 -10.71 10.40
N LYS A 227 -8.02 -9.89 11.17
CA LYS A 227 -8.60 -10.29 12.47
C LYS A 227 -9.50 -11.51 12.33
N ASN A 228 -10.42 -11.46 11.36
CA ASN A 228 -11.35 -12.55 11.09
C ASN A 228 -10.63 -13.84 10.68
N GLU A 229 -9.56 -13.73 9.88
CA GLU A 229 -8.71 -14.87 9.53
C GLU A 229 -8.06 -15.50 10.76
N MET A 230 -7.46 -14.68 11.65
CA MET A 230 -6.79 -15.15 12.86
C MET A 230 -7.74 -15.89 13.81
N ILE A 231 -8.93 -15.32 14.03
CA ILE A 231 -9.93 -15.90 14.92
C ILE A 231 -10.46 -17.23 14.35
N ASN A 232 -10.88 -17.23 13.08
CA ASN A 232 -11.59 -18.39 12.51
C ASN A 232 -10.67 -19.55 12.15
N ASN A 233 -9.47 -19.26 11.63
CA ASN A 233 -8.60 -20.31 11.09
C ASN A 233 -7.64 -20.89 12.14
N PHE A 234 -7.31 -20.13 13.19
CA PHE A 234 -6.27 -20.53 14.15
C PHE A 234 -6.77 -20.63 15.57
N ILE A 235 -7.54 -19.67 16.08
CA ILE A 235 -7.94 -19.68 17.49
C ILE A 235 -9.15 -20.59 17.74
N LYS A 236 -10.22 -20.48 16.94
CA LYS A 236 -11.44 -21.29 17.11
C LYS A 236 -11.21 -22.80 17.03
N PRO A 237 -10.33 -23.33 16.14
CA PRO A 237 -10.01 -24.77 16.12
C PRO A 237 -9.27 -25.26 17.37
N GLY A 238 -8.67 -24.35 18.15
CA GLY A 238 -7.78 -24.65 19.28
C GLY A 238 -6.32 -24.39 18.94
N LEU A 239 -5.58 -23.81 19.87
CA LEU A 239 -4.14 -23.57 19.73
C LEU A 239 -3.35 -24.77 20.25
N GLU A 240 -2.51 -25.35 19.40
CA GLU A 240 -1.51 -26.33 19.80
C GLU A 240 -0.31 -25.64 20.47
N ASP A 241 0.37 -26.38 21.36
CA ASP A 241 1.56 -25.88 22.03
C ASP A 241 2.73 -25.73 21.04
N LEU A 242 3.50 -24.65 21.19
CA LEU A 242 4.47 -24.21 20.19
C LEU A 242 5.86 -24.73 20.51
N ALA A 243 6.52 -25.42 19.59
CA ALA A 243 7.91 -25.81 19.74
C ALA A 243 8.83 -24.58 19.71
N VAL A 244 9.52 -24.30 20.81
CA VAL A 244 10.34 -23.08 21.04
C VAL A 244 11.84 -23.34 21.19
N SER A 245 12.31 -24.56 20.89
CA SER A 245 13.74 -24.85 20.81
C SER A 245 14.08 -25.85 19.69
N ARG A 246 15.37 -25.99 19.34
CA ARG A 246 15.90 -27.03 18.45
C ARG A 246 17.25 -27.54 18.96
N THR A 247 17.63 -28.73 18.55
CA THR A 247 18.92 -29.40 18.81
C THR A 247 19.69 -29.73 17.52
N SER A 248 19.03 -29.61 16.37
CA SER A 248 19.52 -29.97 15.03
C SER A 248 20.52 -28.98 14.42
N PHE A 249 20.68 -27.78 14.98
CA PHE A 249 21.63 -26.76 14.55
C PHE A 249 22.18 -25.97 15.74
N THR A 250 23.29 -25.26 15.53
CA THR A 250 23.98 -24.53 16.63
C THR A 250 23.90 -23.02 16.53
N TRP A 251 23.60 -22.50 15.34
CA TRP A 251 23.48 -21.06 15.08
C TRP A 251 22.18 -20.45 15.64
N GLY A 252 22.25 -19.99 16.89
CA GLY A 252 21.20 -19.22 17.56
C GLY A 252 21.49 -18.99 19.05
N VAL A 253 20.52 -18.43 19.77
CA VAL A 253 20.63 -18.19 21.21
C VAL A 253 20.55 -19.52 21.97
N GLN A 254 21.58 -19.86 22.73
CA GLN A 254 21.62 -21.09 23.52
C GLN A 254 20.70 -21.00 24.74
N VAL A 255 20.00 -22.09 25.08
CA VAL A 255 19.23 -22.21 26.32
C VAL A 255 20.21 -22.38 27.50
N PRO A 256 20.29 -21.43 28.46
CA PRO A 256 21.31 -21.45 29.51
C PRO A 256 21.32 -22.73 30.37
N SER A 257 20.15 -23.20 30.77
CA SER A 257 20.00 -24.39 31.61
C SER A 257 20.20 -25.71 30.85
N ASN A 258 20.09 -25.68 29.52
CA ASN A 258 20.29 -26.85 28.66
C ASN A 258 20.93 -26.44 27.31
N PRO A 259 22.26 -26.20 27.28
CA PRO A 259 22.97 -25.67 26.10
C PRO A 259 23.06 -26.62 24.89
N LYS A 260 22.38 -27.76 24.93
CA LYS A 260 22.15 -28.58 23.73
C LYS A 260 21.03 -28.02 22.87
N HIS A 261 20.18 -27.17 23.46
CA HIS A 261 19.06 -26.55 22.80
C HIS A 261 19.38 -25.10 22.42
N VAL A 262 19.02 -24.76 21.19
CA VAL A 262 18.96 -23.40 20.67
C VAL A 262 17.52 -22.92 20.73
N VAL A 263 17.30 -21.70 21.21
CA VAL A 263 15.99 -21.04 21.22
C VAL A 263 15.51 -20.90 19.78
N TYR A 264 14.30 -21.39 19.51
CA TYR A 264 13.71 -21.35 18.18
C TYR A 264 13.22 -19.94 17.86
N VAL A 265 13.19 -19.64 16.55
CA VAL A 265 13.10 -18.30 15.98
C VAL A 265 11.99 -17.42 16.56
N TRP A 266 10.86 -17.97 17.02
CA TRP A 266 9.74 -17.14 17.49
C TRP A 266 10.03 -16.39 18.80
N ILE A 267 10.64 -17.02 19.81
CA ILE A 267 10.99 -16.28 21.05
C ILE A 267 12.11 -15.29 20.76
N ASP A 268 13.09 -15.71 19.97
CA ASP A 268 14.24 -14.90 19.58
C ASP A 268 13.81 -13.67 18.77
N ALA A 269 13.29 -13.88 17.57
CA ALA A 269 12.88 -12.83 16.66
C ALA A 269 11.80 -11.92 17.26
N LEU A 270 10.72 -12.42 17.88
CA LEU A 270 9.66 -11.54 18.38
C LEU A 270 10.12 -10.67 19.56
N SER A 271 11.11 -11.11 20.33
CA SER A 271 11.66 -10.31 21.43
C SER A 271 12.47 -9.09 20.95
N ASN A 272 12.80 -8.98 19.66
CA ASN A 272 13.50 -7.83 19.10
C ASN A 272 12.83 -6.49 19.48
N TYR A 273 11.50 -6.47 19.49
CA TYR A 273 10.69 -5.27 19.72
C TYR A 273 10.85 -4.66 21.12
N ILE A 274 11.20 -5.47 22.12
CA ILE A 274 11.43 -5.00 23.50
C ILE A 274 12.92 -4.96 23.84
N THR A 275 13.72 -5.86 23.27
CA THR A 275 15.18 -5.89 23.49
C THR A 275 15.90 -4.70 22.89
N ALA A 276 15.47 -4.22 21.71
CA ALA A 276 15.98 -2.98 21.12
C ALA A 276 15.70 -1.73 21.98
N LEU A 277 14.71 -1.81 22.88
CA LEU A 277 14.41 -0.76 23.86
C LEU A 277 15.14 -0.94 25.20
N GLY A 278 15.97 -1.99 25.35
CA GLY A 278 16.71 -2.25 26.59
C GLY A 278 15.96 -3.08 27.63
N TYR A 279 14.79 -3.66 27.32
CA TYR A 279 14.11 -4.57 28.24
C TYR A 279 15.05 -5.67 28.77
N GLY A 280 15.10 -5.88 30.08
CA GLY A 280 15.95 -6.91 30.70
C GLY A 280 17.45 -6.59 30.73
N ASN A 281 17.87 -5.42 30.24
CA ASN A 281 19.23 -4.91 30.37
C ASN A 281 19.34 -3.90 31.51
N ASP A 282 20.56 -3.46 31.82
CA ASP A 282 20.83 -2.53 32.93
C ASP A 282 20.27 -1.12 32.67
N ASP A 283 20.11 -0.74 31.40
CA ASP A 283 19.46 0.49 30.95
C ASP A 283 18.19 0.15 30.14
N ASP A 284 17.02 0.41 30.74
CA ASP A 284 15.70 0.15 30.17
C ASP A 284 14.88 1.44 29.96
N GLN A 285 15.52 2.63 29.98
CA GLN A 285 14.81 3.92 29.89
C GLN A 285 13.93 4.03 28.65
N LEU A 286 14.42 3.53 27.52
CA LEU A 286 13.66 3.51 26.26
C LEU A 286 12.47 2.56 26.34
N TYR A 287 12.61 1.42 27.01
CA TYR A 287 11.52 0.48 27.23
C TYR A 287 10.40 1.12 28.06
N GLN A 288 10.75 1.75 29.18
CA GLN A 288 9.79 2.44 30.05
C GLN A 288 9.06 3.59 29.34
N LYS A 289 9.70 4.20 28.34
CA LYS A 289 9.17 5.36 27.60
C LYS A 289 8.31 4.98 26.40
N PHE A 290 8.71 3.97 25.65
CA PHE A 290 8.13 3.65 24.34
C PHE A 290 7.29 2.37 24.31
N TRP A 291 7.43 1.46 25.28
CA TRP A 291 6.62 0.25 25.33
C TRP A 291 5.27 0.52 26.03
N PRO A 292 4.13 0.01 25.52
CA PRO A 292 3.95 -0.84 24.35
C PRO A 292 4.02 -0.12 23.00
N ALA A 293 4.46 -0.85 21.96
CA ALA A 293 4.47 -0.34 20.60
C ALA A 293 3.08 0.15 20.16
N ASP A 294 3.04 1.32 19.53
CA ASP A 294 1.83 1.88 18.95
C ASP A 294 1.41 1.08 17.71
N VAL A 295 2.38 0.69 16.88
CA VAL A 295 2.13 -0.09 15.66
C VAL A 295 3.28 -1.06 15.38
N HIS A 296 2.95 -2.32 15.15
CA HIS A 296 3.80 -3.28 14.43
C HIS A 296 3.31 -3.38 12.98
N LEU A 297 4.15 -2.99 12.02
CA LEU A 297 3.90 -3.21 10.59
C LEU A 297 4.42 -4.57 10.19
N VAL A 298 3.59 -5.38 9.56
CA VAL A 298 3.96 -6.73 9.11
C VAL A 298 3.28 -7.14 7.82
N GLY A 299 3.92 -8.02 7.05
CA GLY A 299 3.27 -8.69 5.92
C GLY A 299 2.23 -9.71 6.40
N LYS A 300 1.17 -9.92 5.62
CA LYS A 300 0.06 -10.83 5.97
C LYS A 300 0.50 -12.25 6.36
N GLU A 301 1.62 -12.73 5.81
CA GLU A 301 2.16 -14.06 6.06
C GLU A 301 2.68 -14.28 7.48
N ILE A 302 3.07 -13.19 8.17
CA ILE A 302 3.59 -13.24 9.54
C ILE A 302 2.63 -12.61 10.57
N VAL A 303 1.43 -12.20 10.16
CA VAL A 303 0.40 -11.63 11.05
C VAL A 303 0.04 -12.60 12.17
N ARG A 304 -0.02 -13.91 11.90
CA ARG A 304 -0.28 -14.94 12.91
C ARG A 304 0.70 -14.87 14.07
N PHE A 305 1.98 -14.69 13.78
CA PHE A 305 3.03 -14.62 14.80
C PHE A 305 2.89 -13.37 15.66
N HIS A 306 2.45 -12.26 15.08
CA HIS A 306 2.36 -10.97 15.75
C HIS A 306 1.03 -10.73 16.47
N THR A 307 -0.01 -11.48 16.10
CA THR A 307 -1.34 -11.35 16.70
C THR A 307 -1.66 -12.48 17.66
N ILE A 308 -1.07 -13.66 17.50
CA ILE A 308 -1.29 -14.81 18.40
C ILE A 308 -0.05 -15.08 19.25
N TYR A 309 1.10 -15.37 18.64
CA TYR A 309 2.25 -15.87 19.39
C TYR A 309 2.85 -14.79 20.28
N TRP A 310 3.10 -13.62 19.69
CA TRP A 310 3.70 -12.50 20.41
C TRP A 310 2.83 -12.00 21.57
N PRO A 311 1.51 -11.76 21.39
CA PRO A 311 0.64 -11.43 22.51
C PRO A 311 0.61 -12.47 23.62
N ILE A 312 0.60 -13.76 23.29
CA ILE A 312 0.62 -14.82 24.29
C ILE A 312 1.96 -14.84 25.05
N MET A 313 3.09 -14.68 24.37
CA MET A 313 4.41 -14.55 25.02
C MET A 313 4.44 -13.34 25.96
N LEU A 314 3.93 -12.19 25.53
CA LEU A 314 3.82 -11.00 26.38
C LEU A 314 2.90 -11.22 27.58
N MET A 315 1.77 -11.90 27.40
CA MET A 315 0.86 -12.27 28.49
C MET A 315 1.51 -13.20 29.51
N ALA A 316 2.37 -14.13 29.08
CA ALA A 316 3.14 -15.01 29.96
C ALA A 316 4.25 -14.26 30.70
N LEU A 317 4.89 -13.28 30.03
CA LEU A 317 5.87 -12.38 30.63
C LEU A 317 5.25 -11.26 31.49
N ASP A 318 3.91 -11.20 31.55
CA ASP A 318 3.14 -10.15 32.22
C ASP A 318 3.50 -8.73 31.75
N LEU A 319 3.63 -8.57 30.43
CA LEU A 319 3.97 -7.31 29.77
C LEU A 319 2.75 -6.71 29.05
N PRO A 320 2.68 -5.38 28.91
CA PRO A 320 1.68 -4.72 28.06
C PRO A 320 1.75 -5.20 26.61
N LEU A 321 0.58 -5.29 25.97
CA LEU A 321 0.41 -5.69 24.57
C LEU A 321 0.54 -4.49 23.63
N PRO A 322 1.04 -4.70 22.39
CA PRO A 322 1.08 -3.64 21.39
C PRO A 322 -0.32 -3.12 21.07
N LYS A 323 -0.44 -1.82 20.73
CA LYS A 323 -1.74 -1.17 20.50
C LYS A 323 -2.36 -1.55 19.15
N LYS A 324 -1.53 -1.79 18.13
CA LYS A 324 -1.94 -2.17 16.77
C LYS A 324 -0.92 -3.07 16.10
N VAL A 325 -1.39 -4.07 15.36
CA VAL A 325 -0.66 -4.85 14.38
C VAL A 325 -1.32 -4.62 13.03
N PHE A 326 -0.59 -4.03 12.09
CA PHE A 326 -1.08 -3.79 10.74
C PHE A 326 -0.48 -4.81 9.76
N GLY A 327 -1.32 -5.72 9.28
CA GLY A 327 -0.98 -6.81 8.36
C GLY A 327 -1.21 -6.45 6.89
N HIS A 328 -0.25 -5.78 6.26
CA HIS A 328 -0.37 -5.34 4.86
C HIS A 328 -0.33 -6.50 3.86
N GLY A 329 -0.86 -6.28 2.65
CA GLY A 329 -0.82 -7.27 1.58
C GLY A 329 0.55 -7.33 0.87
N TRP A 330 0.65 -8.24 -0.09
CA TRP A 330 1.87 -8.41 -0.88
C TRP A 330 1.93 -7.46 -2.07
N LEU A 331 3.14 -6.98 -2.36
CA LEU A 331 3.48 -6.53 -3.69
C LEU A 331 3.90 -7.76 -4.50
N LEU A 332 3.14 -8.06 -5.56
CA LEU A 332 3.25 -9.26 -6.40
C LEU A 332 3.81 -8.89 -7.77
N MET A 333 4.27 -9.89 -8.51
CA MET A 333 4.50 -9.81 -9.95
C MET A 333 3.31 -10.42 -10.70
N LYS A 334 3.24 -10.23 -12.03
CA LYS A 334 2.19 -10.83 -12.88
C LYS A 334 2.11 -12.36 -12.73
N ASP A 335 3.22 -13.02 -12.37
CA ASP A 335 3.34 -14.47 -12.13
C ASP A 335 3.23 -14.87 -10.64
N GLY A 336 2.78 -13.95 -9.78
CA GLY A 336 2.52 -14.17 -8.36
C GLY A 336 3.60 -13.60 -7.45
N LYS A 337 3.81 -14.20 -6.28
CA LYS A 337 4.73 -13.68 -5.25
C LYS A 337 6.17 -13.57 -5.78
N MET A 338 6.82 -12.44 -5.50
CA MET A 338 8.25 -12.25 -5.74
C MET A 338 9.05 -13.29 -4.97
N SER A 339 9.88 -14.05 -5.68
CA SER A 339 10.78 -15.02 -5.08
C SER A 339 11.99 -15.23 -5.96
N LYS A 340 13.15 -15.39 -5.32
CA LYS A 340 14.43 -15.51 -6.01
C LYS A 340 14.51 -16.79 -6.85
N SER A 341 13.88 -17.88 -6.40
CA SER A 341 13.80 -19.14 -7.16
C SER A 341 13.05 -18.98 -8.49
N LYS A 342 12.14 -18.01 -8.59
CA LYS A 342 11.43 -17.66 -9.84
C LYS A 342 12.17 -16.63 -10.69
N GLY A 343 13.23 -16.01 -10.17
CA GLY A 343 13.95 -14.94 -10.86
C GLY A 343 13.11 -13.68 -11.11
N ASN A 344 11.97 -13.51 -10.44
CA ASN A 344 11.03 -12.41 -10.66
C ASN A 344 11.17 -11.28 -9.62
N VAL A 345 12.36 -11.15 -9.01
CA VAL A 345 12.60 -10.21 -7.93
C VAL A 345 13.04 -8.86 -8.48
N VAL A 346 12.40 -7.79 -8.01
CA VAL A 346 12.79 -6.42 -8.38
C VAL A 346 13.74 -5.86 -7.33
N ASP A 347 14.97 -5.56 -7.74
CA ASP A 347 15.92 -4.82 -6.93
C ASP A 347 15.51 -3.33 -6.89
N PRO A 348 15.32 -2.72 -5.71
CA PRO A 348 15.01 -1.30 -5.61
C PRO A 348 16.17 -0.39 -6.06
N VAL A 349 17.42 -0.85 -6.01
CA VAL A 349 18.60 -0.01 -6.27
C VAL A 349 18.63 0.56 -7.69
N PRO A 350 18.49 -0.25 -8.77
CA PRO A 350 18.43 0.27 -10.14
C PRO A 350 17.27 1.24 -10.40
N LEU A 351 16.14 1.06 -9.71
CA LEU A 351 14.99 1.97 -9.83
C LEU A 351 15.31 3.33 -9.21
N ILE A 352 15.95 3.35 -8.04
CA ILE A 352 16.36 4.59 -7.39
C ILE A 352 17.41 5.33 -8.22
N ASP A 353 18.41 4.61 -8.74
CA ASP A 353 19.51 5.21 -9.50
C ASP A 353 19.04 5.84 -10.81
N ARG A 354 18.05 5.24 -11.48
CA ARG A 354 17.55 5.73 -12.77
C ARG A 354 16.41 6.74 -12.64
N TYR A 355 15.49 6.54 -11.71
CA TYR A 355 14.24 7.32 -11.62
C TYR A 355 14.17 8.26 -10.41
N GLY A 356 15.14 8.17 -9.50
CA GLY A 356 15.19 8.96 -8.28
C GLY A 356 14.44 8.30 -7.12
N LEU A 357 14.89 8.64 -5.91
CA LEU A 357 14.37 8.09 -4.66
C LEU A 357 12.86 8.27 -4.50
N ASP A 358 12.40 9.52 -4.65
CA ASP A 358 11.01 9.86 -4.35
C ASP A 358 10.03 9.27 -5.36
N ALA A 359 10.47 8.96 -6.59
CA ALA A 359 9.65 8.23 -7.56
C ALA A 359 9.31 6.82 -7.06
N LEU A 360 10.31 6.10 -6.54
CA LEU A 360 10.09 4.76 -5.96
C LEU A 360 9.23 4.83 -4.70
N ARG A 361 9.53 5.75 -3.78
CA ARG A 361 8.74 5.89 -2.55
C ARG A 361 7.27 6.25 -2.83
N TYR A 362 7.04 7.18 -3.76
CA TYR A 362 5.71 7.54 -4.21
C TYR A 362 4.97 6.34 -4.77
N TYR A 363 5.56 5.61 -5.73
CA TYR A 363 4.94 4.44 -6.33
C TYR A 363 4.53 3.40 -5.29
N LEU A 364 5.46 3.04 -4.38
CA LEU A 364 5.22 2.06 -3.34
C LEU A 364 4.01 2.40 -2.47
N LEU A 365 3.80 3.69 -2.14
CA LEU A 365 2.72 4.13 -1.27
C LEU A 365 1.44 4.55 -2.02
N ARG A 366 1.53 4.80 -3.32
CA ARG A 366 0.42 5.30 -4.16
C ARG A 366 -0.34 4.20 -4.89
N GLU A 367 0.38 3.22 -5.45
CA GLU A 367 -0.19 2.30 -6.45
C GLU A 367 -1.20 1.33 -5.82
N VAL A 368 -0.88 0.82 -4.63
CA VAL A 368 -1.65 -0.25 -3.99
C VAL A 368 -2.24 0.27 -2.67
N PRO A 369 -3.56 0.12 -2.44
CA PRO A 369 -4.15 0.39 -1.13
C PRO A 369 -3.47 -0.44 -0.03
N PHE A 370 -2.91 0.24 0.97
CA PHE A 370 -2.17 -0.41 2.05
C PHE A 370 -3.09 -1.35 2.84
N GLY A 371 -2.77 -2.65 2.86
CA GLY A 371 -3.66 -3.70 3.40
C GLY A 371 -4.10 -4.74 2.36
N SER A 372 -4.15 -4.34 1.09
CA SER A 372 -4.48 -5.19 -0.05
C SER A 372 -3.22 -5.74 -0.74
N ASP A 373 -3.38 -6.85 -1.45
CA ASP A 373 -2.35 -7.26 -2.40
C ASP A 373 -2.40 -6.34 -3.63
N GLY A 374 -1.26 -6.12 -4.26
CA GLY A 374 -1.18 -5.40 -5.53
C GLY A 374 -0.05 -5.94 -6.40
N VAL A 375 -0.07 -5.58 -7.68
CA VAL A 375 0.89 -6.11 -8.66
C VAL A 375 1.81 -4.98 -9.11
N PHE A 376 3.11 -5.17 -8.93
CA PHE A 376 4.13 -4.34 -9.55
C PHE A 376 4.18 -4.64 -11.04
N THR A 377 4.12 -3.59 -11.85
CA THR A 377 4.38 -3.65 -13.29
C THR A 377 5.34 -2.54 -13.67
N PRO A 378 6.34 -2.81 -14.54
CA PRO A 378 7.20 -1.77 -15.10
C PRO A 378 6.38 -0.64 -15.75
N GLU A 379 5.31 -1.00 -16.47
CA GLU A 379 4.43 -0.03 -17.13
C GLU A 379 3.74 0.88 -16.10
N GLY A 380 3.15 0.29 -15.06
CA GLY A 380 2.49 1.05 -14.00
C GLY A 380 3.46 1.96 -13.26
N PHE A 381 4.70 1.51 -13.03
CA PHE A 381 5.74 2.35 -12.44
C PHE A 381 6.04 3.58 -13.30
N VAL A 382 6.35 3.39 -14.59
CA VAL A 382 6.67 4.50 -15.50
C VAL A 382 5.47 5.42 -15.71
N GLU A 383 4.24 4.88 -15.78
CA GLU A 383 3.01 5.66 -15.86
C GLU A 383 2.83 6.57 -14.65
N ARG A 384 3.06 6.09 -13.43
CA ARG A 384 2.97 6.94 -12.22
C ARG A 384 4.01 8.04 -12.21
N VAL A 385 5.24 7.75 -12.63
CA VAL A 385 6.29 8.78 -12.72
C VAL A 385 5.90 9.84 -13.77
N ASN A 386 5.44 9.41 -14.94
CA ASN A 386 5.09 10.34 -16.02
C ASN A 386 3.84 11.16 -15.72
N TYR A 387 2.74 10.51 -15.33
CA TYR A 387 1.45 11.18 -15.18
C TYR A 387 1.36 11.97 -13.89
N ASP A 388 1.66 11.31 -12.76
CA ASP A 388 1.43 11.93 -11.45
C ASP A 388 2.58 12.88 -11.10
N LEU A 389 3.83 12.47 -11.30
CA LEU A 389 4.99 13.26 -10.87
C LEU A 389 5.43 14.30 -11.91
N ALA A 390 5.67 13.91 -13.16
CA ALA A 390 6.17 14.81 -14.20
C ALA A 390 5.07 15.73 -14.77
N ASN A 391 3.96 15.16 -15.23
CA ASN A 391 2.92 15.91 -15.95
C ASN A 391 1.99 16.71 -15.05
N ASP A 392 1.76 16.29 -13.80
CA ASP A 392 0.88 17.01 -12.87
C ASP A 392 1.70 17.92 -11.94
N LEU A 393 2.38 17.36 -10.93
CA LEU A 393 3.12 18.14 -9.92
C LEU A 393 4.30 18.93 -10.50
N GLY A 394 5.15 18.26 -11.30
CA GLY A 394 6.32 18.88 -11.91
C GLY A 394 5.94 20.00 -12.88
N ASN A 395 4.92 19.76 -13.72
CA ASN A 395 4.38 20.77 -14.62
C ASN A 395 3.73 21.95 -13.89
N LEU A 396 2.98 21.70 -12.81
CA LEU A 396 2.38 22.75 -11.99
C LEU A 396 3.45 23.71 -11.45
N LEU A 397 4.52 23.17 -10.87
CA LEU A 397 5.64 23.96 -10.37
C LEU A 397 6.29 24.77 -11.50
N ASN A 398 6.65 24.10 -12.61
CA ASN A 398 7.30 24.74 -13.75
C ASN A 398 6.46 25.88 -14.34
N ARG A 399 5.15 25.67 -14.55
CA ARG A 399 4.22 26.71 -15.05
C ARG A 399 4.16 27.89 -14.08
N THR A 400 4.03 27.61 -12.78
CA THR A 400 3.93 28.64 -11.74
C THR A 400 5.19 29.50 -11.68
N VAL A 401 6.36 28.87 -11.57
CA VAL A 401 7.68 29.54 -11.55
C VAL A 401 7.90 30.34 -12.84
N ALA A 402 7.55 29.81 -14.01
CA ALA A 402 7.68 30.52 -15.28
C ALA A 402 6.78 31.75 -15.36
N MET A 403 5.52 31.66 -14.93
CA MET A 403 4.58 32.78 -14.95
C MET A 403 4.97 33.88 -13.95
N ILE A 404 5.39 33.54 -12.74
CA ILE A 404 5.87 34.52 -11.75
C ILE A 404 7.13 35.23 -12.26
N ASN A 405 8.07 34.49 -12.87
CA ASN A 405 9.25 35.11 -13.51
C ASN A 405 8.86 36.08 -14.63
N LYS A 406 7.87 35.71 -15.45
CA LYS A 406 7.45 36.48 -16.62
C LYS A 406 6.64 37.73 -16.25
N TYR A 407 5.76 37.64 -15.26
CA TYR A 407 4.75 38.67 -14.98
C TYR A 407 5.07 39.53 -13.75
N PHE A 408 5.93 39.05 -12.86
CA PHE A 408 6.28 39.72 -11.59
C PHE A 408 7.79 39.74 -11.32
N ASP A 409 8.62 39.66 -12.37
CA ASP A 409 10.09 39.72 -12.28
C ASP A 409 10.69 38.75 -11.24
N GLY A 410 10.10 37.56 -11.13
CA GLY A 410 10.56 36.52 -10.22
C GLY A 410 10.25 36.79 -8.75
N LYS A 411 9.26 37.64 -8.46
CA LYS A 411 8.82 37.93 -7.09
C LYS A 411 7.38 37.49 -6.88
N ILE A 412 7.14 36.72 -5.82
CA ILE A 412 5.80 36.31 -5.44
C ILE A 412 5.01 37.57 -5.02
N PRO A 413 3.85 37.85 -5.62
CA PRO A 413 3.05 39.05 -5.33
C PRO A 413 2.42 39.00 -3.93
N THR A 414 1.67 40.03 -3.55
CA THR A 414 0.97 40.06 -2.26
C THR A 414 -0.31 39.23 -2.35
N TYR A 415 -0.66 38.53 -1.27
CA TYR A 415 -1.94 37.85 -1.15
C TYR A 415 -3.11 38.85 -1.23
N VAL A 416 -4.05 38.58 -2.13
CA VAL A 416 -5.33 39.27 -2.21
C VAL A 416 -6.42 38.21 -2.08
N LYS A 417 -7.34 38.42 -1.15
CA LYS A 417 -8.43 37.48 -0.89
C LYS A 417 -9.55 37.69 -1.91
N ASP A 418 -10.09 36.60 -2.45
CA ASP A 418 -11.28 36.55 -3.30
C ASP A 418 -11.18 37.49 -4.54
N ALA A 419 -9.99 37.61 -5.12
CA ALA A 419 -9.78 38.46 -6.31
C ALA A 419 -10.39 37.80 -7.56
N THR A 420 -10.42 36.48 -7.62
CA THR A 420 -11.09 35.73 -8.69
C THR A 420 -12.29 34.93 -8.16
N PRO A 421 -13.29 34.62 -9.00
CA PRO A 421 -14.43 33.77 -8.62
C PRO A 421 -14.04 32.34 -8.22
N PHE A 422 -12.79 31.92 -8.50
CA PHE A 422 -12.31 30.56 -8.28
C PHE A 422 -11.46 30.42 -7.01
N ASP A 423 -11.10 31.54 -6.35
CA ASP A 423 -10.17 31.55 -5.21
C ASP A 423 -10.77 30.79 -4.01
N ALA A 424 -12.02 31.09 -3.67
CA ALA A 424 -12.72 30.46 -2.53
C ALA A 424 -12.80 28.93 -2.68
N ASP A 425 -13.22 28.44 -3.86
CA ASP A 425 -13.31 27.00 -4.13
C ASP A 425 -11.96 26.28 -4.03
N LEU A 426 -10.87 26.94 -4.44
CA LEU A 426 -9.52 26.39 -4.28
C LEU A 426 -9.11 26.34 -2.81
N LEU A 427 -9.37 27.41 -2.04
CA LEU A 427 -9.07 27.47 -0.61
C LEU A 427 -9.83 26.42 0.19
N ASP A 428 -11.11 26.21 -0.12
CA ASP A 428 -11.94 25.19 0.51
C ASP A 428 -11.35 23.79 0.28
N LEU A 429 -10.90 23.51 -0.95
CA LEU A 429 -10.23 22.23 -1.24
C LEU A 429 -8.88 22.11 -0.52
N VAL A 430 -8.07 23.18 -0.45
CA VAL A 430 -6.80 23.17 0.28
C VAL A 430 -7.03 22.75 1.74
N GLN A 431 -8.01 23.35 2.41
CA GLN A 431 -8.34 23.01 3.80
C GLN A 431 -8.88 21.58 3.94
N ALA A 432 -9.79 21.16 3.05
CA ALA A 432 -10.33 19.81 3.04
C ALA A 432 -9.26 18.74 2.81
N THR A 433 -8.27 19.02 1.95
CA THR A 433 -7.14 18.12 1.68
C THR A 433 -6.29 17.91 2.93
N VAL A 434 -6.01 18.96 3.72
CA VAL A 434 -5.25 18.82 4.97
C VAL A 434 -5.96 17.86 5.93
N VAL A 435 -7.26 18.09 6.17
CA VAL A 435 -8.06 17.23 7.05
C VAL A 435 -8.06 15.78 6.54
N LYS A 436 -8.30 15.59 5.24
CA LYS A 436 -8.38 14.25 4.65
C LYS A 436 -7.04 13.50 4.72
N VAL A 437 -5.92 14.19 4.54
CA VAL A 437 -4.59 13.60 4.67
C VAL A 437 -4.31 13.21 6.11
N GLU A 438 -4.62 14.07 7.08
CA GLU A 438 -4.42 13.75 8.49
C GLU A 438 -5.25 12.53 8.92
N GLU A 439 -6.54 12.47 8.56
CA GLU A 439 -7.40 11.30 8.80
C GLU A 439 -6.84 10.03 8.17
N ALA A 440 -6.53 10.06 6.88
CA ALA A 440 -5.99 8.91 6.16
C ALA A 440 -4.65 8.44 6.75
N MET A 441 -3.80 9.36 7.21
CA MET A 441 -2.54 9.00 7.85
C MET A 441 -2.77 8.35 9.21
N GLU A 442 -3.70 8.81 10.05
CA GLU A 442 -4.02 8.15 11.33
C GLU A 442 -4.51 6.69 11.13
N ASP A 443 -5.18 6.43 10.01
CA ASP A 443 -5.68 5.11 9.62
C ASP A 443 -4.68 4.28 8.78
N MET A 444 -3.49 4.83 8.49
CA MET A 444 -2.45 4.20 7.65
C MET A 444 -2.88 3.98 6.17
N GLU A 445 -3.82 4.77 5.68
CA GLU A 445 -4.32 4.76 4.30
C GLU A 445 -3.46 5.65 3.38
N PHE A 446 -2.19 5.30 3.23
CA PHE A 446 -1.19 6.12 2.50
C PHE A 446 -1.62 6.48 1.06
N SER A 447 -2.22 5.53 0.33
CA SER A 447 -2.70 5.76 -1.03
C SER A 447 -3.86 6.75 -1.09
N VAL A 448 -4.72 6.77 -0.06
CA VAL A 448 -5.85 7.71 0.06
C VAL A 448 -5.32 9.11 0.34
N ALA A 449 -4.35 9.24 1.25
CA ALA A 449 -3.68 10.51 1.52
C ALA A 449 -3.02 11.08 0.24
N LEU A 450 -2.23 10.27 -0.48
CA LEU A 450 -1.61 10.71 -1.73
C LEU A 450 -2.63 11.03 -2.82
N THR A 451 -3.76 10.30 -2.90
CA THR A 451 -4.83 10.62 -3.83
C THR A 451 -5.45 11.99 -3.53
N ALA A 452 -5.73 12.29 -2.26
CA ALA A 452 -6.27 13.59 -1.85
C ALA A 452 -5.31 14.76 -2.13
N ILE A 453 -4.00 14.53 -1.94
CA ILE A 453 -2.97 15.51 -2.31
C ILE A 453 -2.97 15.73 -3.83
N TRP A 454 -3.04 14.66 -4.64
CA TRP A 454 -3.05 14.80 -6.09
C TRP A 454 -4.33 15.44 -6.63
N GLN A 455 -5.47 15.24 -5.97
CA GLN A 455 -6.69 16.01 -6.29
C GLN A 455 -6.48 17.52 -6.14
N LEU A 456 -5.75 17.95 -5.10
CA LEU A 456 -5.37 19.35 -4.94
C LEU A 456 -4.40 19.80 -6.04
N VAL A 457 -3.40 18.99 -6.41
CA VAL A 457 -2.48 19.28 -7.52
C VAL A 457 -3.26 19.49 -8.82
N SER A 458 -4.12 18.53 -9.20
CA SER A 458 -4.92 18.61 -10.42
C SER A 458 -5.90 19.80 -10.40
N ARG A 459 -6.54 20.10 -9.25
CA ARG A 459 -7.40 21.28 -9.10
C ARG A 459 -6.62 22.58 -9.28
N THR A 460 -5.40 22.63 -8.79
CA THR A 460 -4.50 23.79 -8.90
C THR A 460 -4.05 23.98 -10.35
N ASN A 461 -3.76 22.89 -11.08
CA ASN A 461 -3.53 22.96 -12.53
C ASN A 461 -4.77 23.51 -13.27
N LYS A 462 -5.97 23.01 -12.96
CA LYS A 462 -7.23 23.50 -13.53
C LYS A 462 -7.48 24.99 -13.20
N TYR A 463 -7.08 25.45 -12.02
CA TYR A 463 -7.19 26.86 -11.64
C TYR A 463 -6.39 27.78 -12.57
N ILE A 464 -5.23 27.34 -13.10
CA ILE A 464 -4.50 28.07 -14.14
C ILE A 464 -5.36 28.19 -15.42
N ASP A 465 -6.02 27.11 -15.82
CA ASP A 465 -6.78 27.08 -17.07
C ASP A 465 -8.09 27.90 -16.97
N GLU A 466 -8.72 27.93 -15.80
CA GLU A 466 -9.91 28.73 -15.50
C GLU A 466 -9.61 30.23 -15.38
N THR A 467 -8.49 30.60 -14.75
CA THR A 467 -8.10 32.00 -14.53
C THR A 467 -7.41 32.64 -15.74
N GLN A 468 -6.88 31.82 -16.66
CA GLN A 468 -6.19 32.25 -17.88
C GLN A 468 -5.18 33.40 -17.64
N PRO A 469 -4.08 33.20 -16.88
CA PRO A 469 -3.15 34.27 -16.49
C PRO A 469 -2.56 35.03 -17.68
N TRP A 470 -2.40 34.37 -18.82
CA TRP A 470 -1.93 34.98 -20.06
C TRP A 470 -2.90 35.99 -20.68
N MET A 471 -4.18 35.94 -20.33
CA MET A 471 -5.17 36.95 -20.71
C MET A 471 -5.19 38.09 -19.70
N LEU A 472 -5.17 37.78 -18.39
CA LEU A 472 -5.11 38.79 -17.34
C LEU A 472 -3.87 39.69 -17.50
N ALA A 473 -2.72 39.12 -17.86
CA ALA A 473 -1.48 39.85 -18.09
C ALA A 473 -1.50 40.82 -19.29
N LYS A 474 -2.54 40.78 -20.14
CA LYS A 474 -2.69 41.73 -21.26
C LYS A 474 -3.50 42.97 -20.88
N ASP A 475 -4.17 42.96 -19.73
CA ASP A 475 -5.03 44.04 -19.25
C ASP A 475 -4.45 44.62 -17.95
N GLU A 476 -3.92 45.84 -18.02
CA GLU A 476 -3.32 46.52 -16.87
C GLU A 476 -4.31 46.70 -15.71
N SER A 477 -5.62 46.78 -15.98
CA SER A 477 -6.65 46.89 -14.94
C SER A 477 -6.84 45.59 -14.13
N LYS A 478 -6.34 44.47 -14.65
CA LYS A 478 -6.45 43.12 -14.06
C LYS A 478 -5.19 42.66 -13.33
N GLN A 479 -4.25 43.58 -13.09
CA GLN A 479 -2.97 43.24 -12.49
C GLN A 479 -3.10 42.67 -11.06
N GLU A 480 -4.09 43.13 -10.29
CA GLU A 480 -4.37 42.60 -8.95
C GLU A 480 -4.90 41.16 -9.00
N GLU A 481 -5.81 40.86 -9.92
CA GLU A 481 -6.32 39.50 -10.17
C GLU A 481 -5.18 38.57 -10.57
N LEU A 482 -4.34 38.99 -11.52
CA LEU A 482 -3.16 38.22 -11.94
C LEU A 482 -2.21 37.94 -10.76
N GLY A 483 -2.00 38.94 -9.89
CA GLY A 483 -1.19 38.80 -8.69
C GLY A 483 -1.78 37.78 -7.72
N SER A 484 -3.08 37.85 -7.46
CA SER A 484 -3.80 36.87 -6.65
C SER A 484 -3.61 35.46 -7.17
N VAL A 485 -3.80 35.24 -8.48
CA VAL A 485 -3.65 33.91 -9.09
C VAL A 485 -2.24 33.35 -8.84
N MET A 486 -1.19 34.15 -9.09
CA MET A 486 0.19 33.70 -8.87
C MET A 486 0.46 33.36 -7.41
N TYR A 487 -0.09 34.13 -6.47
CA TYR A 487 0.04 33.85 -5.05
C TYR A 487 -0.65 32.54 -4.66
N HIS A 488 -1.89 32.33 -5.10
CA HIS A 488 -2.65 31.11 -4.83
C HIS A 488 -1.94 29.87 -5.39
N LEU A 489 -1.34 29.95 -6.58
CA LEU A 489 -0.54 28.85 -7.14
C LEU A 489 0.67 28.51 -6.28
N ALA A 490 1.44 29.53 -5.87
CA ALA A 490 2.62 29.35 -5.04
C ALA A 490 2.26 28.81 -3.64
N GLU A 491 1.20 29.31 -3.03
CA GLU A 491 0.72 28.87 -1.72
C GLU A 491 0.15 27.44 -1.78
N SER A 492 -0.61 27.08 -2.83
CA SER A 492 -1.05 25.70 -3.02
C SER A 492 0.13 24.72 -3.19
N LEU A 493 1.17 25.11 -3.95
CA LEU A 493 2.40 24.31 -4.06
C LEU A 493 3.13 24.20 -2.72
N ARG A 494 3.13 25.24 -1.88
CA ARG A 494 3.65 25.17 -0.51
C ARG A 494 2.87 24.13 0.30
N TYR A 495 1.54 24.18 0.30
CA TYR A 495 0.70 23.19 0.99
C TYR A 495 1.00 21.77 0.51
N VAL A 496 1.01 21.53 -0.81
CA VAL A 496 1.35 20.23 -1.39
C VAL A 496 2.73 19.78 -0.90
N SER A 497 3.75 20.65 -0.97
CA SER A 497 5.11 20.33 -0.55
C SER A 497 5.20 19.93 0.92
N VAL A 498 4.40 20.54 1.81
CA VAL A 498 4.34 20.17 3.22
C VAL A 498 3.69 18.80 3.42
N LEU A 499 2.57 18.56 2.73
CA LEU A 499 1.80 17.32 2.85
C LEU A 499 2.51 16.09 2.28
N ILE A 500 3.38 16.26 1.26
CA ILE A 500 4.15 15.15 0.69
C ILE A 500 5.41 14.79 1.48
N GLN A 501 5.86 15.59 2.46
CA GLN A 501 7.08 15.33 3.25
C GLN A 501 7.19 13.91 3.86
N PRO A 502 6.11 13.28 4.34
CA PRO A 502 6.18 11.91 4.84
C PRO A 502 6.54 10.89 3.73
N PHE A 503 6.10 11.14 2.51
CA PHE A 503 6.17 10.20 1.40
C PHE A 503 7.43 10.42 0.55
N MET A 504 7.82 11.68 0.36
CA MET A 504 8.86 12.14 -0.54
C MET A 504 9.84 13.02 0.25
N THR A 505 11.13 12.69 0.20
CA THR A 505 12.18 13.21 1.08
C THR A 505 13.04 14.31 0.44
N GLU A 506 13.07 14.36 -0.90
CA GLU A 506 13.84 15.32 -1.69
C GLU A 506 12.94 16.35 -2.39
N THR A 507 11.81 15.90 -2.96
CA THR A 507 10.88 16.70 -3.74
C THR A 507 10.32 17.90 -2.98
N PRO A 508 9.92 17.82 -1.69
CA PRO A 508 9.54 19.01 -0.93
C PRO A 508 10.62 20.10 -0.98
N LYS A 509 11.87 19.72 -0.71
CA LYS A 509 13.01 20.66 -0.66
C LYS A 509 13.29 21.28 -2.03
N LYS A 510 13.18 20.49 -3.10
CA LYS A 510 13.31 20.97 -4.48
C LYS A 510 12.21 21.98 -4.84
N ILE A 511 10.97 21.77 -4.38
CA ILE A 511 9.87 22.75 -4.53
C ILE A 511 10.19 24.03 -3.75
N TRP A 512 10.64 23.90 -2.49
CA TRP A 512 10.97 25.04 -1.65
C TRP A 512 12.07 25.90 -2.24
N GLN A 513 13.12 25.28 -2.78
CA GLN A 513 14.20 25.99 -3.44
C GLN A 513 13.69 26.83 -4.62
N GLN A 514 12.91 26.23 -5.53
CA GLN A 514 12.39 26.96 -6.69
C GLN A 514 11.41 28.09 -6.31
N LEU A 515 10.64 27.91 -5.23
CA LEU A 515 9.72 28.93 -4.73
C LEU A 515 10.35 29.94 -3.77
N GLY A 516 11.64 29.80 -3.43
CA GLY A 516 12.34 30.68 -2.48
C GLY A 516 11.83 30.56 -1.03
N LEU A 517 11.25 29.41 -0.67
CA LEU A 517 10.62 29.19 0.63
C LEU A 517 11.67 28.88 1.70
N LYS A 518 11.44 29.40 2.91
CA LYS A 518 12.26 29.11 4.10
C LYS A 518 11.64 27.99 4.91
N GLU A 519 12.47 27.24 5.64
CA GLU A 519 12.00 26.12 6.46
C GLU A 519 10.94 26.50 7.51
N THR A 520 10.92 27.76 7.97
CA THR A 520 9.96 28.28 8.95
C THR A 520 8.51 28.36 8.44
N ILE A 521 8.28 28.19 7.14
CA ILE A 521 6.94 28.17 6.53
C ILE A 521 6.67 26.86 5.80
N THR A 522 7.45 25.82 6.10
CA THR A 522 7.31 24.48 5.49
C THR A 522 7.19 23.36 6.52
N ASP A 523 7.03 23.70 7.80
CA ASP A 523 6.62 22.76 8.83
C ASP A 523 5.12 22.43 8.74
N TRP A 524 4.68 21.36 9.44
CA TRP A 524 3.28 20.93 9.42
C TRP A 524 2.34 21.90 10.14
N THR A 525 2.82 22.73 11.07
CA THR A 525 1.97 23.73 11.75
C THR A 525 1.68 24.92 10.83
N SER A 526 2.54 25.20 9.86
CA SER A 526 2.42 26.29 8.89
C SER A 526 1.25 26.12 7.90
N ILE A 527 0.64 24.93 7.81
CA ILE A 527 -0.54 24.68 6.96
C ILE A 527 -1.86 24.86 7.70
N GLN A 528 -1.84 25.28 8.97
CA GLN A 528 -3.04 25.68 9.72
C GLN A 528 -3.58 27.06 9.30
N ALA A 529 -2.75 27.89 8.68
CA ALA A 529 -3.13 29.20 8.18
C ALA A 529 -2.70 29.35 6.72
N PHE A 530 -3.61 29.83 5.89
CA PHE A 530 -3.31 30.15 4.51
C PHE A 530 -2.51 31.45 4.41
N ALA A 531 -1.85 31.65 3.27
CA ALA A 531 -1.09 32.83 2.94
C ALA A 531 0.11 33.11 3.85
N GLN A 532 1.00 32.12 4.01
CA GLN A 532 2.23 32.25 4.80
C GLN A 532 3.44 32.76 4.01
N ILE A 533 3.39 32.80 2.67
CA ILE A 533 4.51 33.27 1.85
C ILE A 533 4.64 34.80 1.96
N PRO A 534 5.79 35.34 2.40
CA PRO A 534 5.98 36.79 2.43
C PRO A 534 5.92 37.40 1.02
N ALA A 535 5.23 38.52 0.88
CA ALA A 535 5.21 39.28 -0.37
C ALA A 535 6.62 39.68 -0.79
N GLY A 536 6.92 39.57 -2.09
CA GLY A 536 8.23 39.87 -2.65
C GLY A 536 9.26 38.75 -2.49
N THR A 537 8.87 37.57 -1.98
CA THR A 537 9.74 36.38 -1.97
C THR A 537 10.24 36.09 -3.38
N ALA A 538 11.56 36.02 -3.54
CA ALA A 538 12.18 35.80 -4.84
C ALA A 538 12.20 34.30 -5.16
N ILE A 539 11.70 33.94 -6.34
CA ILE A 539 11.77 32.56 -6.83
C ILE A 539 13.10 32.29 -7.52
N GLU A 540 13.49 31.02 -7.56
CA GLU A 540 14.67 30.55 -8.27
C GLU A 540 14.25 29.75 -9.50
N LYS A 541 14.90 30.00 -10.63
CA LYS A 541 14.70 29.16 -11.81
C LYS A 541 15.42 27.83 -11.57
N GLY A 542 14.67 26.72 -11.63
CA GLY A 542 15.21 25.38 -11.52
C GLY A 542 14.97 24.52 -12.77
N GLU A 543 15.63 23.37 -12.79
CA GLU A 543 15.35 22.30 -13.76
C GLU A 543 14.06 21.55 -13.36
N PRO A 544 13.38 20.89 -14.30
CA PRO A 544 12.25 20.02 -13.98
C PRO A 544 12.63 18.96 -12.93
N ILE A 545 11.84 18.87 -11.85
CA ILE A 545 12.10 17.92 -10.75
C ILE A 545 12.03 16.47 -11.23
N PHE A 546 11.10 16.19 -12.14
CA PHE A 546 10.88 14.87 -12.73
C PHE A 546 10.96 14.99 -14.26
N PRO A 547 11.96 14.36 -14.90
CA PRO A 547 12.01 14.31 -16.36
C PRO A 547 10.91 13.41 -16.90
N ARG A 548 10.38 13.73 -18.09
CA ARG A 548 9.46 12.84 -18.80
C ARG A 548 10.23 11.66 -19.36
N LEU A 549 9.71 10.47 -19.11
CA LEU A 549 10.29 9.20 -19.47
C LEU A 549 9.67 8.64 -20.75
N ASP A 550 10.48 8.00 -21.60
CA ASP A 550 9.97 7.22 -22.73
C ASP A 550 9.42 5.87 -22.24
N MET A 551 8.16 5.59 -22.54
CA MET A 551 7.49 4.40 -22.01
C MET A 551 8.15 3.10 -22.47
N GLN A 552 8.55 3.01 -23.75
CA GLN A 552 9.07 1.77 -24.31
C GLN A 552 10.49 1.51 -23.81
N GLU A 553 11.33 2.53 -23.82
CA GLU A 553 12.72 2.44 -23.35
C GLU A 553 12.79 2.10 -21.86
N GLU A 554 11.98 2.77 -21.04
CA GLU A 554 12.06 2.58 -19.59
C GLU A 554 11.45 1.25 -19.13
N VAL A 555 10.35 0.80 -19.75
CA VAL A 555 9.81 -0.54 -19.49
C VAL A 555 10.82 -1.61 -19.90
N ALA A 556 11.48 -1.44 -21.05
CA ALA A 556 12.54 -2.35 -21.50
C ALA A 556 13.67 -2.46 -20.48
N TYR A 557 14.15 -1.32 -19.99
CA TYR A 557 15.21 -1.28 -18.98
C TYR A 557 14.81 -1.98 -17.68
N ILE A 558 13.61 -1.70 -17.14
CA ILE A 558 13.15 -2.32 -15.89
C ILE A 558 13.04 -3.85 -16.07
N VAL A 559 12.50 -4.31 -17.20
CA VAL A 559 12.40 -5.75 -17.50
C VAL A 559 13.78 -6.41 -17.56
N GLU A 560 14.76 -5.75 -18.17
CA GLU A 560 16.15 -6.22 -18.22
C GLU A 560 16.77 -6.31 -16.81
N GLN A 561 16.60 -5.29 -15.97
CA GLN A 561 17.09 -5.29 -14.59
C GLN A 561 16.45 -6.38 -13.72
N MET A 562 15.25 -6.82 -14.08
CA MET A 562 14.55 -7.92 -13.41
C MET A 562 15.06 -9.31 -13.86
N GLY A 563 16.07 -9.39 -14.72
CA GLY A 563 16.56 -10.65 -15.28
C GLY A 563 15.61 -11.26 -16.31
N GLY A 564 14.59 -10.51 -16.74
CA GLY A 564 13.71 -10.88 -17.84
C GLY A 564 14.35 -10.50 -19.17
N THR A 565 14.36 -11.41 -20.14
CA THR A 565 14.35 -10.98 -21.53
C THR A 565 12.98 -10.41 -21.83
N LEU A 566 12.91 -9.17 -22.36
CA LEU A 566 11.75 -8.78 -23.13
C LEU A 566 11.45 -9.95 -24.07
N LYS A 567 10.29 -10.58 -23.94
CA LYS A 567 9.70 -11.13 -25.15
C LYS A 567 9.55 -9.90 -26.02
N GLN A 568 10.42 -9.77 -27.01
CA GLN A 568 10.03 -9.06 -28.21
C GLN A 568 8.59 -9.50 -28.47
N PRO A 569 7.63 -8.58 -28.74
CA PRO A 569 6.40 -9.05 -29.36
C PRO A 569 6.88 -9.99 -30.46
N GLU A 570 6.49 -11.27 -30.38
CA GLU A 570 6.98 -12.26 -31.32
C GLU A 570 6.90 -11.59 -32.68
N ASP A 571 8.04 -11.53 -33.38
CA ASP A 571 8.04 -11.47 -34.83
C ASP A 571 7.31 -12.73 -35.29
N GLN A 572 6.00 -12.76 -35.10
CA GLN A 572 5.14 -13.17 -36.18
C GLN A 572 5.56 -12.24 -37.30
N LYS A 573 6.30 -12.82 -38.24
CA LYS A 573 6.16 -12.45 -39.65
C LYS A 573 4.68 -12.59 -40.02
N GLU A 574 3.83 -11.75 -39.45
CA GLU A 574 2.70 -11.22 -40.17
C GLU A 574 3.36 -10.38 -41.26
N ASP A 575 3.11 -10.76 -42.50
CA ASP A 575 3.26 -9.84 -43.62
C ASP A 575 2.86 -8.45 -43.15
N LYS A 576 3.71 -7.44 -43.39
CA LYS A 576 3.29 -6.05 -43.32
C LYS A 576 2.07 -5.89 -44.22
N GLN A 577 0.89 -6.08 -43.66
CA GLN A 577 -0.30 -5.41 -44.11
C GLN A 577 -0.29 -4.11 -43.34
N ASP A 578 -0.05 -3.04 -44.09
CA ASP A 578 -0.27 -1.68 -43.67
C ASP A 578 -1.54 -1.64 -42.81
N VAL A 579 -1.39 -1.31 -41.52
CA VAL A 579 -2.53 -0.87 -40.72
C VAL A 579 -3.00 0.40 -41.43
N PRO A 580 -4.21 0.43 -42.01
CA PRO A 580 -4.71 1.67 -42.57
C PRO A 580 -4.66 2.71 -41.46
N GLU A 581 -4.12 3.89 -41.73
CA GLU A 581 -4.45 5.08 -40.92
C GLU A 581 -5.98 5.10 -40.81
N VAL A 582 -6.47 4.80 -39.61
CA VAL A 582 -7.89 4.94 -39.32
C VAL A 582 -8.05 6.38 -38.92
N ASP A 583 -8.87 7.13 -39.67
CA ASP A 583 -9.15 8.53 -39.37
C ASP A 583 -9.50 8.68 -37.89
N GLU A 584 -8.77 9.55 -37.18
CA GLU A 584 -9.08 9.90 -35.80
C GLU A 584 -10.43 10.62 -35.76
N ILE A 585 -11.37 10.10 -34.97
CA ILE A 585 -12.67 10.74 -34.77
C ILE A 585 -12.64 11.62 -33.52
N THR A 586 -13.37 12.73 -33.57
CA THR A 586 -13.49 13.62 -32.40
C THR A 586 -14.47 13.04 -31.38
N ILE A 587 -14.44 13.53 -30.14
CA ILE A 587 -15.43 13.16 -29.11
C ILE A 587 -16.86 13.53 -29.52
N ASP A 588 -17.02 14.55 -30.37
CA ASP A 588 -18.30 14.95 -30.94
C ASP A 588 -18.86 13.88 -31.90
N ASP A 589 -17.99 13.15 -32.60
CA ASP A 589 -18.39 12.06 -33.47
C ASP A 589 -18.84 10.83 -32.68
N PHE A 590 -18.15 10.52 -31.57
CA PHE A 590 -18.60 9.48 -30.65
C PHE A 590 -19.93 9.82 -29.98
N SER A 591 -20.11 11.09 -29.58
CA SER A 591 -21.35 11.58 -28.94
C SER A 591 -22.59 11.48 -29.85
N LYS A 592 -22.40 11.37 -31.16
CA LYS A 592 -23.50 11.16 -32.13
C LYS A 592 -24.01 9.71 -32.14
N VAL A 593 -23.33 8.75 -31.51
CA VAL A 593 -23.73 7.33 -31.54
C VAL A 593 -24.57 7.02 -30.30
N GLU A 594 -25.79 6.51 -30.50
CA GLU A 594 -26.64 6.08 -29.38
C GLU A 594 -26.42 4.61 -29.05
N LEU A 595 -25.72 4.36 -27.94
CA LEU A 595 -25.49 3.02 -27.39
C LEU A 595 -26.47 2.76 -26.23
N LYS A 596 -27.24 1.68 -26.32
CA LYS A 596 -28.19 1.28 -25.27
C LYS A 596 -28.04 -0.18 -24.87
N VAL A 597 -28.34 -0.47 -23.61
CA VAL A 597 -28.41 -1.84 -23.07
C VAL A 597 -29.68 -2.51 -23.57
N ALA A 598 -29.55 -3.66 -24.22
CA ALA A 598 -30.66 -4.46 -24.74
C ALA A 598 -30.59 -5.91 -24.25
N GLU A 599 -31.73 -6.51 -23.94
CA GLU A 599 -31.85 -7.93 -23.61
C GLU A 599 -32.32 -8.74 -24.82
N VAL A 600 -31.70 -9.89 -25.07
CA VAL A 600 -32.11 -10.77 -26.17
C VAL A 600 -33.33 -11.60 -25.77
N LEU A 601 -34.48 -11.31 -26.38
CA LEU A 601 -35.72 -12.06 -26.15
C LEU A 601 -35.78 -13.35 -26.96
N LYS A 602 -35.30 -13.29 -28.21
CA LYS A 602 -35.39 -14.39 -29.17
C LYS A 602 -34.27 -14.29 -30.19
N ALA A 603 -33.68 -15.41 -30.56
CA ALA A 603 -32.77 -15.51 -31.69
C ALA A 603 -33.22 -16.65 -32.62
N GLU A 604 -33.08 -16.48 -33.93
CA GLU A 604 -33.41 -17.49 -34.94
C GLU A 604 -32.42 -17.42 -36.11
N PRO A 605 -32.04 -18.54 -36.74
CA PRO A 605 -31.23 -18.52 -37.95
C PRO A 605 -32.02 -17.92 -39.12
N VAL A 606 -31.37 -17.12 -39.97
CA VAL A 606 -32.00 -16.55 -41.16
C VAL A 606 -32.05 -17.61 -42.28
N PRO A 607 -33.23 -17.95 -42.85
CA PRO A 607 -33.35 -18.93 -43.91
C PRO A 607 -32.47 -18.58 -45.13
N GLY A 608 -31.62 -19.52 -45.56
CA GLY A 608 -30.73 -19.33 -46.70
C GLY A 608 -29.45 -18.52 -46.42
N ALA A 609 -29.13 -18.22 -45.15
CA ALA A 609 -27.88 -17.58 -44.75
C ALA A 609 -27.23 -18.30 -43.56
N ASP A 610 -26.10 -18.96 -43.81
CA ASP A 610 -25.32 -19.76 -42.83
C ASP A 610 -24.58 -18.91 -41.77
N ARG A 611 -24.57 -17.58 -41.94
CA ARG A 611 -23.81 -16.65 -41.08
C ARG A 611 -24.69 -15.70 -40.27
N LEU A 612 -25.99 -15.65 -40.52
CA LEU A 612 -26.86 -14.62 -39.95
C LEU A 612 -27.84 -15.18 -38.92
N LEU A 613 -27.90 -14.52 -37.77
CA LEU A 613 -28.96 -14.68 -36.79
C LEU A 613 -29.88 -13.45 -36.81
N LYS A 614 -31.18 -13.70 -36.76
CA LYS A 614 -32.23 -12.72 -36.53
C LYS A 614 -32.52 -12.67 -35.03
N ILE A 615 -32.28 -11.52 -34.42
CA ILE A 615 -32.30 -11.34 -32.96
C ILE A 615 -33.34 -10.30 -32.61
N GLN A 616 -34.28 -10.64 -31.74
CA GLN A 616 -35.24 -9.71 -31.13
C GLN A 616 -34.68 -9.21 -29.80
N LEU A 617 -34.56 -7.90 -29.69
CA LEU A 617 -34.01 -7.20 -28.54
C LEU A 617 -35.10 -6.42 -27.81
N ASP A 618 -35.06 -6.45 -26.48
CA ASP A 618 -35.83 -5.59 -25.60
C ASP A 618 -34.97 -4.43 -25.09
N LEU A 619 -35.40 -3.20 -25.37
CA LEU A 619 -34.80 -1.96 -24.86
C LEU A 619 -35.63 -1.36 -23.72
N GLY A 620 -36.56 -2.12 -23.13
CA GLY A 620 -37.44 -1.71 -22.04
C GLY A 620 -38.65 -0.90 -22.52
N SER A 621 -38.43 0.14 -23.32
CA SER A 621 -39.52 0.97 -23.89
C SER A 621 -39.99 0.53 -25.28
N GLU A 622 -39.15 -0.21 -26.01
CA GLU A 622 -39.44 -0.68 -27.37
C GLU A 622 -38.71 -2.00 -27.65
N GLN A 623 -39.20 -2.77 -28.62
CA GLN A 623 -38.52 -3.95 -29.13
C GLN A 623 -37.93 -3.66 -30.52
N ARG A 624 -36.75 -4.22 -30.78
CA ARG A 624 -36.07 -4.06 -32.08
C ARG A 624 -35.54 -5.37 -32.62
N GLN A 625 -35.62 -5.51 -33.93
CA GLN A 625 -35.00 -6.61 -34.65
C GLN A 625 -33.61 -6.20 -35.15
N VAL A 626 -32.59 -7.01 -34.83
CA VAL A 626 -31.24 -6.88 -35.38
C VAL A 626 -30.86 -8.17 -36.08
N VAL A 627 -30.25 -8.05 -37.26
CA VAL A 627 -29.68 -9.19 -37.98
C VAL A 627 -28.16 -9.13 -37.85
N SER A 628 -27.56 -10.14 -37.20
CA SER A 628 -26.14 -10.15 -36.85
C SER A 628 -25.39 -11.34 -37.44
N GLY A 629 -24.16 -11.09 -37.88
CA GLY A 629 -23.26 -12.05 -38.56
C GLY A 629 -22.59 -13.09 -37.66
N ILE A 630 -23.22 -13.47 -36.55
CA ILE A 630 -22.59 -14.23 -35.46
C ILE A 630 -22.99 -15.71 -35.42
N ALA A 631 -23.75 -16.20 -36.40
CA ALA A 631 -24.29 -17.57 -36.41
C ALA A 631 -23.22 -18.69 -36.40
N LYS A 632 -21.97 -18.36 -36.74
CA LYS A 632 -20.83 -19.29 -36.69
C LYS A 632 -20.21 -19.44 -35.29
N TYR A 633 -20.55 -18.55 -34.38
CA TYR A 633 -19.92 -18.44 -33.05
C TYR A 633 -20.91 -18.64 -31.91
N TYR A 634 -22.20 -18.44 -32.15
CA TYR A 634 -23.27 -18.59 -31.15
C TYR A 634 -24.44 -19.34 -31.74
N SER A 635 -25.03 -20.25 -30.96
CA SER A 635 -26.34 -20.80 -31.27
C SER A 635 -27.45 -19.83 -30.81
N PRO A 636 -28.67 -19.92 -31.34
CA PRO A 636 -29.79 -19.12 -30.86
C PRO A 636 -30.04 -19.21 -29.35
N GLU A 637 -29.87 -20.41 -28.77
CA GLU A 637 -30.09 -20.69 -27.35
C GLU A 637 -29.04 -20.01 -26.47
N ASP A 638 -27.81 -19.85 -26.97
CA ASP A 638 -26.72 -19.17 -26.24
C ASP A 638 -26.97 -17.68 -26.04
N LEU A 639 -27.92 -17.08 -26.77
CA LEU A 639 -28.16 -15.65 -26.80
C LEU A 639 -29.33 -15.21 -25.94
N VAL A 640 -30.38 -16.03 -25.83
CA VAL A 640 -31.61 -15.67 -25.10
C VAL A 640 -31.30 -15.36 -23.63
N GLY A 641 -31.77 -14.20 -23.15
CA GLY A 641 -31.54 -13.71 -21.80
C GLY A 641 -30.22 -12.95 -21.58
N LYS A 642 -29.34 -12.87 -22.58
CA LYS A 642 -28.11 -12.05 -22.48
C LYS A 642 -28.40 -10.57 -22.66
N LYS A 643 -27.71 -9.74 -21.88
CA LYS A 643 -27.67 -8.28 -22.05
C LYS A 643 -26.49 -7.88 -22.92
N VAL A 644 -26.78 -7.16 -24.01
CA VAL A 644 -25.83 -6.74 -25.05
C VAL A 644 -25.90 -5.23 -25.25
N ILE A 645 -24.82 -4.65 -25.78
CA ILE A 645 -24.81 -3.24 -26.21
C ILE A 645 -25.35 -3.15 -27.64
N CYS A 646 -26.40 -2.36 -27.84
CA CYS A 646 -27.06 -2.13 -29.12
C CYS A 646 -26.91 -0.66 -29.56
N VAL A 647 -26.47 -0.44 -30.80
CA VAL A 647 -26.48 0.87 -31.45
C VAL A 647 -27.88 1.14 -32.01
N THR A 648 -28.58 2.15 -31.50
CA THR A 648 -30.01 2.37 -31.78
C THR A 648 -30.31 3.45 -32.81
N ASN A 649 -29.36 4.31 -33.17
CA ASN A 649 -29.59 5.41 -34.10
C ASN A 649 -29.00 5.19 -35.50
N LEU A 650 -28.74 3.93 -35.87
CA LEU A 650 -28.37 3.55 -37.23
C LEU A 650 -29.60 3.50 -38.14
N LYS A 651 -29.44 3.92 -39.40
CA LYS A 651 -30.48 3.79 -40.43
C LYS A 651 -30.80 2.30 -40.65
N PRO A 652 -32.08 1.88 -40.59
CA PRO A 652 -32.45 0.49 -40.82
C PRO A 652 -32.01 -0.03 -42.20
N VAL A 653 -31.54 -1.26 -42.26
CA VAL A 653 -31.07 -1.92 -43.48
C VAL A 653 -31.72 -3.28 -43.65
N LYS A 654 -31.96 -3.70 -44.90
CA LYS A 654 -32.44 -5.07 -45.20
C LYS A 654 -31.26 -5.98 -45.49
N LEU A 655 -31.12 -7.05 -44.71
CA LEU A 655 -30.10 -8.07 -44.87
C LEU A 655 -30.78 -9.40 -45.22
N ARG A 656 -30.54 -9.91 -46.44
CA ARG A 656 -31.13 -11.17 -46.94
C ARG A 656 -32.66 -11.26 -46.78
N GLY A 657 -33.34 -10.13 -46.96
CA GLY A 657 -34.81 -10.02 -46.86
C GLY A 657 -35.33 -9.64 -45.47
N GLU A 658 -34.50 -9.73 -44.43
CA GLU A 658 -34.85 -9.39 -43.06
C GLU A 658 -34.43 -7.95 -42.71
N LEU A 659 -35.25 -7.23 -41.95
CA LEU A 659 -34.96 -5.86 -41.53
C LEU A 659 -34.05 -5.86 -40.27
N SER A 660 -32.95 -5.12 -40.31
CA SER A 660 -32.09 -4.84 -39.15
C SER A 660 -32.21 -3.38 -38.76
N GLN A 661 -32.66 -3.11 -37.54
CA GLN A 661 -32.99 -1.77 -37.01
C GLN A 661 -31.99 -1.31 -35.92
N GLY A 662 -30.78 -1.83 -35.99
CA GLY A 662 -29.69 -1.55 -35.07
C GLY A 662 -28.51 -2.48 -35.32
N MET A 663 -27.51 -2.41 -34.44
CA MET A 663 -26.31 -3.24 -34.48
C MET A 663 -25.91 -3.62 -33.06
N ILE A 664 -25.61 -4.90 -32.83
CA ILE A 664 -25.02 -5.36 -31.56
C ILE A 664 -23.50 -5.38 -31.68
N LEU A 665 -22.80 -5.04 -30.58
CA LEU A 665 -21.34 -4.94 -30.59
C LEU A 665 -20.68 -6.28 -30.24
N ALA A 666 -19.61 -6.61 -30.95
CA ALA A 666 -18.77 -7.78 -30.71
C ALA A 666 -17.31 -7.44 -30.95
N GLY A 667 -16.41 -7.96 -30.10
CA GLY A 667 -14.98 -7.94 -30.34
C GLY A 667 -14.57 -9.12 -31.21
N SER A 668 -13.66 -8.91 -32.16
CA SER A 668 -13.09 -10.00 -32.97
C SER A 668 -11.56 -9.90 -33.04
N LYS A 669 -10.88 -11.04 -32.87
CA LYS A 669 -9.43 -11.18 -33.08
C LYS A 669 -9.16 -12.54 -33.70
N GLY A 670 -8.69 -12.54 -34.96
CA GLY A 670 -8.51 -13.76 -35.75
C GLY A 670 -9.81 -14.55 -35.92
N LYS A 671 -9.82 -15.84 -35.57
CA LYS A 671 -11.01 -16.72 -35.64
C LYS A 671 -11.91 -16.67 -34.39
N LYS A 672 -11.66 -15.75 -33.45
CA LYS A 672 -12.48 -15.60 -32.23
C LYS A 672 -13.36 -14.36 -32.36
N LEU A 673 -14.65 -14.52 -32.06
CA LEU A 673 -15.62 -13.44 -31.97
C LEU A 673 -16.36 -13.59 -30.64
N GLN A 674 -16.43 -12.51 -29.86
CA GLN A 674 -17.12 -12.48 -28.58
C GLN A 674 -18.04 -11.26 -28.50
N LEU A 675 -19.29 -11.47 -28.10
CA LEU A 675 -20.24 -10.37 -27.90
C LEU A 675 -19.81 -9.49 -26.73
N ALA A 676 -19.96 -8.17 -26.89
CA ALA A 676 -19.82 -7.21 -25.80
C ALA A 676 -21.07 -7.30 -24.92
N THR A 677 -20.96 -8.08 -23.85
CA THR A 677 -22.01 -8.28 -22.85
C THR A 677 -21.77 -7.39 -21.63
N ILE A 678 -22.84 -6.98 -20.97
CA ILE A 678 -22.78 -6.20 -19.74
C ILE A 678 -22.93 -7.16 -18.56
N ASP A 679 -22.02 -7.05 -17.59
CA ASP A 679 -22.11 -7.77 -16.31
C ASP A 679 -22.92 -6.94 -15.31
N GLY A 680 -23.92 -7.53 -14.64
CA GLY A 680 -24.76 -6.88 -13.62
C GLY A 680 -26.20 -6.44 -14.02
N HIS A 681 -26.84 -5.65 -13.15
CA HIS A 681 -28.29 -5.35 -13.14
C HIS A 681 -28.72 -4.05 -13.87
N LEU A 682 -27.99 -3.58 -14.89
CA LEU A 682 -28.42 -2.37 -15.62
C LEU A 682 -29.78 -2.58 -16.31
N PRO A 683 -30.75 -1.66 -16.18
CA PRO A 683 -32.07 -1.82 -16.78
C PRO A 683 -32.01 -1.76 -18.30
N ASN A 684 -32.92 -2.49 -18.96
CA ASN A 684 -33.06 -2.45 -20.43
C ASN A 684 -33.36 -1.01 -20.86
N GLY A 685 -32.67 -0.52 -21.88
CA GLY A 685 -32.77 0.85 -22.39
C GLY A 685 -31.80 1.86 -21.75
N ALA A 686 -30.99 1.47 -20.76
CA ALA A 686 -29.96 2.34 -20.18
C ALA A 686 -28.96 2.81 -21.25
N GLN A 687 -28.60 4.10 -21.23
CA GLN A 687 -27.63 4.69 -22.14
C GLN A 687 -26.20 4.33 -21.69
N VAL A 688 -25.42 3.77 -22.61
CA VAL A 688 -23.97 3.54 -22.42
C VAL A 688 -23.25 4.80 -22.88
N LYS A 689 -22.42 5.38 -22.02
CA LYS A 689 -21.69 6.64 -22.25
C LYS A 689 -20.20 6.44 -22.17
#